data_AF-A0A7V1HWB9-F1
#
_entry.id   AF-A0A7V1HWB9-F1
#
_cell.length_a   1.000
_cell.length_b   1.000
_cell.length_c   1.000
_cell.angle_alpha   90.00
_cell.angle_beta   90.00
_cell.angle_gamma   90.00
#
_symmetry.space_group_name_H-M   'P 1'
#
loop_
_entity.id
_entity.type
_entity.pdbx_description
1 polymer ?
#
loop_
_entity_poly.entity_id
_entity_poly.type
_entity_poly.pdbx_seq_one_letter_code
_entity_poly.pdbx_strand_id
1 'polypeptide(L)'
;MYFAVTTLESQPAAVLRRVIRVTGQVQGVGFRPFIYRLARELGLSGTVRNDPSGVTIDTWGKVEILDSFAARIRSDAPALAGVEVVKVQEETSAPADNQPFRIIASDHDPSRRGRITVDSAVCPDCLREMFDPGDRRFRHPLINCTNCGPRYTIVRDLPYDRPLTTMASFPMCASCAAEYADPADRRFHAQPTCCPECGPQLTLTDHKGNRLPGDPIQESAARIMSGKIVAIKGLGGYHLAVDACNHDAVQRLRNLKKRDSKPFAIMVRDIQAAAELVELSAEGRKLLSSPICPIVLAKRLHNRATEKLSDAVAPGVHRFGIMIPYTPIQHLLFAEGLGPVVMTSANISDEPLVKDDAEARRRLKGIADYYVCHDRPIERAVDDSVVLDTKRGIVPIRRARGYVPAPIRIPLGVDQPGLCVGADLKNVIALVRDNEVICGHHIGDLSHAEAYRWFEKTIDDLLRLYDLQPKWIACDMHPAYLSRRFAERWANRHNIDLITVQHHHAHLASLLGEYGITKPVIGIICDGVGYGTDGTSWGGELFTGNARGWERVGRLRPMHLPGGDRAAKEITRCTLSWLHDLLGEDALNHPAAIRTVPDINKRRTIFSLLQQGLNCPVSSGTGRLFDAVAALLGICDYNHHEAMSGMMLETAAYRAQQHGVKVDGRGVMPLIDSKEGNIFEIDTRPLLSLLLEKINSDLTAEGLALLFHDVLADALARAAERTAEINIQRGGEDIRVVALSGGVFSNELLSDLVSAKLEKRGFTCLVHHVVPPGDGGIALGQAMAAAATLRT
;
A
#
# COMPACT_ATOMS: atom_id res chain seq x y z
N MET A 1 34.30 29.18 73.35
CA MET A 1 34.18 28.07 72.37
C MET A 1 33.48 28.61 71.14
N TYR A 2 34.26 28.95 70.10
CA TYR A 2 33.73 29.37 68.80
C TYR A 2 33.67 28.12 67.93
N PHE A 3 32.47 27.74 67.48
CA PHE A 3 32.29 26.66 66.50
C PHE A 3 32.62 27.19 65.10
N ALA A 4 33.61 26.56 64.45
CA ALA A 4 33.93 26.78 63.06
C ALA A 4 32.85 26.17 62.17
N VAL A 5 32.31 26.97 61.25
CA VAL A 5 31.45 26.51 60.15
C VAL A 5 32.37 26.20 58.98
N THR A 6 32.55 24.91 58.71
CA THR A 6 33.29 24.41 57.54
C THR A 6 32.37 24.45 56.33
N THR A 7 32.71 25.27 55.33
CA THR A 7 32.11 25.24 53.99
C THR A 7 32.47 23.92 53.31
N LEU A 8 31.47 23.10 52.97
CA LEU A 8 31.60 21.93 52.11
C LEU A 8 31.85 22.39 50.67
N GLU A 9 33.08 22.22 50.16
CA GLU A 9 33.39 22.31 48.74
C GLU A 9 32.66 21.17 48.00
N SER A 10 31.77 21.52 47.05
CA SER A 10 31.13 20.54 46.18
C SER A 10 32.18 19.90 45.26
N GLN A 11 32.35 18.58 45.32
CA GLN A 11 33.17 17.84 44.36
C GLN A 11 32.68 18.10 42.92
N PRO A 12 33.57 18.34 41.95
CA PRO A 12 33.18 18.49 40.56
C PRO A 12 32.57 17.16 40.06
N ALA A 13 31.31 17.21 39.61
CA ALA A 13 30.63 16.06 39.03
C ALA A 13 31.46 15.49 37.86
N ALA A 14 31.67 14.17 37.85
CA ALA A 14 32.44 13.50 36.81
C ALA A 14 31.80 13.73 35.43
N VAL A 15 32.59 14.28 34.51
CA VAL A 15 32.20 14.46 33.10
C VAL A 15 32.57 13.19 32.34
N LEU A 16 31.60 12.56 31.69
CA LEU A 16 31.82 11.36 30.86
C LEU A 16 31.71 11.71 29.38
N ARG A 17 32.35 10.88 28.53
CA ARG A 17 32.19 10.92 27.08
C ARG A 17 31.37 9.70 26.64
N ARG A 18 30.45 9.91 25.69
CA ARG A 18 29.69 8.86 25.04
C ARG A 18 29.78 8.99 23.53
N VAL A 19 30.10 7.87 22.89
CA VAL A 19 29.91 7.70 21.45
C VAL A 19 28.60 6.95 21.24
N ILE A 20 27.61 7.65 20.69
CA ILE A 20 26.28 7.11 20.40
C ILE A 20 26.17 6.89 18.90
N ARG A 21 25.94 5.64 18.50
CA ARG A 21 25.65 5.27 17.11
C ARG A 21 24.16 5.00 16.96
N VAL A 22 23.52 5.75 16.08
CA VAL A 22 22.10 5.62 15.77
C VAL A 22 21.94 5.07 14.36
N THR A 23 21.24 3.95 14.22
CA THR A 23 20.94 3.33 12.91
C THR A 23 19.45 3.30 12.64
N GLY A 24 19.09 3.34 11.36
CA GLY A 24 17.70 3.32 10.86
C GLY A 24 17.46 4.39 9.80
N GLN A 25 16.21 4.84 9.64
CA GLN A 25 15.89 5.98 8.77
C GLN A 25 16.22 7.28 9.51
N VAL A 26 17.51 7.63 9.60
CA VAL A 26 18.00 8.79 10.37
C VAL A 26 18.77 9.81 9.52
N GLN A 27 18.81 9.61 8.21
CA GLN A 27 19.44 10.54 7.26
C GLN A 27 18.39 11.16 6.34
N GLY A 28 18.58 12.43 5.96
CA GLY A 28 17.61 13.16 5.11
C GLY A 28 16.28 13.52 5.79
N VAL A 29 16.18 13.33 7.11
CA VAL A 29 14.96 13.47 7.92
C VAL A 29 15.10 14.52 9.04
N GLY A 30 16.05 15.46 8.90
CA GLY A 30 16.28 16.49 9.92
C GLY A 30 16.96 15.99 11.21
N PHE A 31 17.51 14.77 11.24
CA PHE A 31 18.06 14.17 12.45
C PHE A 31 19.27 14.92 13.02
N ARG A 32 20.27 15.29 12.19
CA ARG A 32 21.44 16.07 12.64
C ARG A 32 21.04 17.42 13.30
N PRO A 33 20.19 18.26 12.68
CA PRO A 33 19.71 19.47 13.34
C PRO A 33 18.89 19.19 14.61
N PHE A 34 18.14 18.09 14.67
CA PHE A 34 17.49 17.65 15.91
C PHE A 34 18.52 17.36 17.01
N ILE A 35 19.54 16.55 16.73
CA ILE A 35 20.61 16.23 17.69
C ILE A 35 21.33 17.50 18.15
N TYR A 36 21.66 18.41 17.23
CA TYR A 36 22.28 19.69 17.57
C TYR A 36 21.43 20.55 18.50
N ARG A 37 20.12 20.69 18.21
CA ARG A 37 19.21 21.44 19.09
C ARG A 37 19.06 20.79 20.45
N LEU A 38 18.88 19.48 20.49
CA LEU A 38 18.73 18.71 21.73
C LEU A 38 19.99 18.80 22.59
N ALA A 39 21.17 18.68 21.99
CA ALA A 39 22.44 18.82 22.70
C ALA A 39 22.62 20.23 23.27
N ARG A 40 22.25 21.28 22.53
CA ARG A 40 22.29 22.67 23.01
C ARG A 40 21.29 22.94 24.13
N GLU A 41 20.07 22.42 24.01
CA GLU A 41 19.03 22.52 25.06
C GLU A 41 19.52 21.93 26.38
N LEU A 42 20.25 20.80 26.31
CA LEU A 42 20.78 20.10 27.47
C LEU A 42 22.17 20.59 27.93
N GLY A 43 22.75 21.58 27.25
CA GLY A 43 24.08 22.11 27.58
C GLY A 43 25.24 21.12 27.36
N LEU A 44 25.08 20.18 26.43
CA LEU A 44 26.11 19.20 26.08
C LEU A 44 27.12 19.76 25.08
N SER A 45 28.36 19.26 25.17
CA SER A 45 29.44 19.53 24.23
C SER A 45 29.68 18.32 23.35
N GLY A 46 30.07 18.51 22.09
CA GLY A 46 30.24 17.37 21.20
C GLY A 46 30.09 17.64 19.70
N THR A 47 29.98 16.56 18.95
CA THR A 47 29.76 16.59 17.51
C THR A 47 28.71 15.58 17.06
N VAL A 48 28.05 15.87 15.94
CA VAL A 48 27.20 14.91 15.23
C VAL A 48 27.59 14.87 13.76
N ARG A 49 27.65 13.67 13.19
CA ARG A 49 27.89 13.44 11.77
C ARG A 49 27.04 12.31 11.20
N ASN A 50 26.80 12.36 9.90
CA ASN A 50 26.33 11.18 9.17
C ASN A 50 27.54 10.32 8.79
N ASP A 51 27.35 9.02 8.81
CA ASP A 51 28.27 8.02 8.27
C ASP A 51 27.48 6.97 7.47
N PRO A 52 28.12 6.04 6.75
CA PRO A 52 27.40 5.06 5.90
C PRO A 52 26.45 4.11 6.65
N SER A 53 26.60 3.99 7.97
CA SER A 53 25.78 3.13 8.84
C SER A 53 24.64 3.87 9.54
N GLY A 54 24.68 5.21 9.61
CA GLY A 54 23.63 6.01 10.23
C GLY A 54 24.13 7.39 10.69
N VAL A 55 23.92 7.68 11.97
CA VAL A 55 24.37 8.92 12.62
C VAL A 55 25.26 8.57 13.79
N THR A 56 26.47 9.13 13.81
CA THR A 56 27.40 9.03 14.95
C THR A 56 27.40 10.34 15.70
N ILE A 57 27.22 10.25 17.02
CA ILE A 57 27.21 11.36 17.96
C ILE A 57 28.34 11.13 18.96
N ASP A 58 29.23 12.10 19.08
CA ASP A 58 30.32 12.07 20.05
C ASP A 58 30.09 13.24 21.01
N THR A 59 29.69 12.93 22.25
CA THR A 59 29.19 13.95 23.20
C THR A 59 29.74 13.72 24.60
N TRP A 60 29.93 14.79 25.37
CA TRP A 60 30.37 14.72 26.76
C TRP A 60 29.62 15.71 27.64
N GLY A 61 29.44 15.32 28.90
CA GLY A 61 28.66 16.05 29.90
C GLY A 61 28.47 15.28 31.19
N LYS A 62 27.59 15.78 32.06
CA LYS A 62 27.19 15.08 33.30
C LYS A 62 26.41 13.81 32.94
N VAL A 63 26.59 12.76 33.73
CA VAL A 63 26.00 11.43 33.48
C VAL A 63 24.47 11.49 33.32
N GLU A 64 23.80 12.24 34.19
CA GLU A 64 22.34 12.36 34.21
C GLU A 64 21.81 13.05 32.95
N ILE A 65 22.59 14.01 32.42
CA ILE A 65 22.26 14.74 31.19
C ILE A 65 22.49 13.84 29.97
N LEU A 66 23.58 13.06 29.96
CA LEU A 66 23.87 12.10 28.90
C LEU A 66 22.84 10.97 28.82
N ASP A 67 22.31 10.51 29.97
CA ASP A 67 21.21 9.54 30.04
C ASP A 67 19.91 10.13 29.46
N SER A 68 19.57 11.35 29.88
CA SER A 68 18.42 12.08 29.33
C SER A 68 18.55 12.26 27.82
N PHE A 69 19.73 12.64 27.33
CA PHE A 69 20.01 12.79 25.91
C PHE A 69 19.82 11.48 25.14
N ALA A 70 20.41 10.37 25.62
CA ALA A 70 20.27 9.07 24.98
C ALA A 70 18.81 8.59 24.91
N ALA A 71 18.02 8.82 25.97
CA ALA A 71 16.59 8.50 25.97
C ALA A 71 15.81 9.38 24.98
N ARG A 72 16.06 10.70 24.98
CA ARG A 72 15.37 11.68 24.13
C ARG A 72 15.68 11.53 22.65
N ILE A 73 16.86 11.01 22.28
CA ILE A 73 17.19 10.66 20.89
C ILE A 73 16.11 9.78 20.25
N ARG A 74 15.50 8.88 21.04
CA ARG A 74 14.45 7.98 20.56
C ARG A 74 13.05 8.55 20.73
N SER A 75 12.73 9.15 21.88
CA SER A 75 11.36 9.65 22.15
C SER A 75 11.02 10.91 21.36
N ASP A 76 11.99 11.78 21.11
CA ASP A 76 11.79 13.11 20.54
C ASP A 76 12.27 13.17 19.08
N ALA A 77 12.58 12.01 18.48
CA ALA A 77 13.07 11.90 17.12
C ALA A 77 12.11 12.59 16.13
N PRO A 78 12.63 13.23 15.05
CA PRO A 78 11.78 13.80 14.01
C PRO A 78 10.76 12.80 13.48
N ALA A 79 9.56 13.25 13.09
CA ALA A 79 8.46 12.36 12.69
C ALA A 79 8.77 11.43 11.50
N LEU A 80 9.73 11.81 10.64
CA LEU A 80 10.21 10.98 9.52
C LEU A 80 11.38 10.07 9.90
N ALA A 81 11.90 10.19 11.13
CA ALA A 81 13.01 9.41 11.60
C ALA A 81 12.52 8.06 12.18
N GLY A 82 13.05 6.98 11.63
CA GLY A 82 12.87 5.63 12.16
C GLY A 82 14.12 5.20 12.92
N VAL A 83 14.19 5.48 14.21
CA VAL A 83 15.32 5.06 15.06
C VAL A 83 15.15 3.60 15.45
N GLU A 84 16.00 2.73 14.92
CA GLU A 84 15.92 1.29 15.16
C GLU A 84 16.85 0.87 16.31
N VAL A 85 18.10 1.33 16.26
CA VAL A 85 19.13 0.97 17.23
C VAL A 85 19.84 2.23 17.68
N VAL A 86 20.01 2.36 19.00
CA VAL A 86 20.87 3.35 19.65
C VAL A 86 21.91 2.56 20.44
N LYS A 87 23.14 2.47 19.90
CA LYS A 87 24.27 1.86 20.61
C LYS A 87 25.05 2.94 21.31
N VAL A 88 25.14 2.86 22.63
CA VAL A 88 25.93 3.78 23.45
C VAL A 88 27.21 3.07 23.85
N GLN A 89 28.35 3.71 23.58
CA GLN A 89 29.66 3.30 24.10
C GLN A 89 30.13 4.39 25.07
N GLU A 90 30.38 4.00 26.32
CA GLU A 90 30.89 4.91 27.35
C GLU A 90 32.41 4.88 27.38
N GLU A 91 33.01 6.06 27.47
CA GLU A 91 34.45 6.25 27.69
C GLU A 91 34.66 7.12 28.94
N THR A 92 35.61 6.73 29.78
CA THR A 92 35.86 7.36 31.10
C THR A 92 36.65 8.66 31.05
N SER A 93 37.16 9.07 29.88
CA SER A 93 37.90 10.33 29.71
C SER A 93 37.19 11.27 28.74
N ALA A 94 36.53 12.31 29.26
CA ALA A 94 36.04 13.42 28.45
C ALA A 94 37.20 14.35 28.02
N PRO A 95 37.12 14.97 26.83
CA PRO A 95 38.03 16.05 26.46
C PRO A 95 37.97 17.16 27.52
N ALA A 96 39.10 17.78 27.84
CA ALA A 96 39.17 18.93 28.76
C ALA A 96 38.53 20.21 28.18
N ASP A 97 37.89 20.13 27.02
CA ASP A 97 37.36 21.25 26.26
C ASP A 97 35.86 21.42 26.51
N ASN A 98 35.45 22.70 26.54
CA ASN A 98 34.06 23.12 26.71
C ASN A 98 33.52 23.70 25.40
N GLN A 99 33.89 23.11 24.25
CA GLN A 99 33.48 23.58 22.94
C GLN A 99 31.98 23.35 22.72
N PRO A 100 31.30 24.31 22.08
CA PRO A 100 29.87 24.16 21.79
C PRO A 100 29.65 22.94 20.87
N PHE A 101 28.51 22.28 21.05
CA PHE A 101 28.11 21.17 20.18
C PHE A 101 28.04 21.60 18.71
N ARG A 102 28.59 20.82 17.78
CA ARG A 102 28.67 21.17 16.34
C ARG A 102 28.20 20.04 15.43
N ILE A 103 27.60 20.41 14.31
CA ILE A 103 27.38 19.48 13.20
C ILE A 103 28.64 19.51 12.34
N ILE A 104 29.30 18.36 12.16
CA ILE A 104 30.53 18.26 11.36
C ILE A 104 30.24 17.58 10.01
N ALA A 105 31.19 17.70 9.08
CA ALA A 105 31.08 17.09 7.75
C ALA A 105 30.84 15.57 7.86
N SER A 106 30.03 15.05 6.93
CA SER A 106 29.72 13.61 6.88
C SER A 106 30.91 12.84 6.32
N ASP A 107 31.10 11.60 6.78
CA ASP A 107 32.02 10.68 6.10
C ASP A 107 31.38 10.23 4.78
N HIS A 108 32.00 10.59 3.66
CA HIS A 108 31.58 10.13 2.34
C HIS A 108 32.31 8.82 2.02
N ASP A 109 31.67 7.68 2.27
CA ASP A 109 32.08 6.44 1.63
C ASP A 109 31.35 6.32 0.28
N PRO A 110 32.05 6.53 -0.85
CA PRO A 110 31.43 6.42 -2.17
C PRO A 110 30.91 5.01 -2.49
N SER A 111 31.30 3.97 -1.74
CA SER A 111 30.83 2.60 -1.94
C SER A 111 29.42 2.31 -1.41
N ARG A 112 28.83 3.23 -0.63
CA ARG A 112 27.47 3.08 -0.06
C ARG A 112 26.63 4.33 -0.29
N ARG A 113 25.83 4.34 -1.37
CA ARG A 113 24.84 5.41 -1.59
C ARG A 113 23.81 5.46 -0.45
N GLY A 114 23.54 6.68 0.02
CA GLY A 114 22.62 6.96 1.13
C GLY A 114 21.17 6.55 0.85
N ARG A 115 20.34 6.54 1.90
CA ARG A 115 18.90 6.19 1.79
C ARG A 115 18.08 7.38 1.31
N ILE A 116 17.09 7.12 0.47
CA ILE A 116 16.07 8.11 0.11
C ILE A 116 14.92 7.99 1.10
N THR A 117 14.55 9.11 1.69
CA THR A 117 13.35 9.17 2.53
C THR A 117 12.09 9.29 1.68
N VAL A 118 10.96 8.86 2.26
CA VAL A 118 9.64 8.94 1.64
C VAL A 118 9.16 10.39 1.50
N ASP A 119 8.27 10.63 0.55
CA ASP A 119 7.49 11.87 0.51
C ASP A 119 6.55 11.96 1.70
N SER A 120 6.29 13.17 2.18
CA SER A 120 5.52 13.37 3.41
C SER A 120 4.55 14.55 3.33
N ALA A 121 3.44 14.42 4.06
CA ALA A 121 2.48 15.49 4.28
C ALA A 121 3.15 16.71 4.94
N VAL A 122 2.62 17.91 4.69
CA VAL A 122 3.10 19.14 5.32
C VAL A 122 2.98 19.07 6.84
N CYS A 123 4.06 19.43 7.56
CA CYS A 123 4.06 19.35 9.03
C CYS A 123 3.24 20.47 9.68
N PRO A 124 2.76 20.29 10.92
CA PRO A 124 1.95 21.27 11.63
C PRO A 124 2.57 22.66 11.74
N ASP A 125 3.89 22.75 11.92
CA ASP A 125 4.57 24.05 12.00
C ASP A 125 4.61 24.78 10.65
N CYS A 126 4.83 24.06 9.54
CA CYS A 126 4.74 24.68 8.21
C CYS A 126 3.32 25.13 7.92
N LEU A 127 2.31 24.40 8.39
CA LEU A 127 0.92 24.85 8.29
C LEU A 127 0.68 26.13 9.09
N ARG A 128 1.25 26.24 10.30
CA ARG A 128 1.18 27.47 11.10
C ARG A 128 1.77 28.66 10.36
N GLU A 129 2.98 28.52 9.84
CA GLU A 129 3.66 29.56 9.03
C GLU A 129 2.85 29.91 7.77
N MET A 130 2.29 28.91 7.08
CA MET A 130 1.50 29.13 5.86
C MET A 130 0.22 29.94 6.12
N PHE A 131 -0.35 29.85 7.32
CA PHE A 131 -1.58 30.56 7.69
C PHE A 131 -1.34 31.77 8.60
N ASP A 132 -0.08 32.12 8.87
CA ASP A 132 0.29 33.33 9.63
C ASP A 132 0.53 34.52 8.66
N PRO A 133 -0.31 35.57 8.68
CA PRO A 133 -0.12 36.75 7.84
C PRO A 133 1.21 37.49 8.06
N GLY A 134 1.85 37.30 9.21
CA GLY A 134 3.16 37.87 9.53
C GLY A 134 4.35 37.08 8.98
N ASP A 135 4.15 35.83 8.53
CA ASP A 135 5.22 35.00 8.00
C ASP A 135 5.51 35.31 6.52
N ARG A 136 6.79 35.30 6.14
CA ARG A 136 7.24 35.51 4.76
C ARG A 136 6.73 34.46 3.77
N ARG A 137 6.23 33.32 4.25
CA ARG A 137 5.65 32.23 3.49
C ARG A 137 4.14 32.11 3.68
N PHE A 138 3.48 33.18 4.15
CA PHE A 138 2.03 33.27 4.20
C PHE A 138 1.42 32.85 2.84
N ARG A 139 0.53 31.87 2.90
CA ARG A 139 -0.17 31.24 1.76
C ARG A 139 0.74 30.69 0.65
N HIS A 140 2.01 30.37 0.95
CA HIS A 140 2.93 29.85 -0.07
C HIS A 140 2.61 28.38 -0.43
N PRO A 141 2.24 28.06 -1.70
CA PRO A 141 1.68 26.77 -2.08
C PRO A 141 2.69 25.61 -2.14
N LEU A 142 3.98 25.86 -1.91
CA LEU A 142 5.02 24.82 -1.87
C LEU A 142 5.88 24.87 -0.59
N ILE A 143 5.37 25.49 0.49
CA ILE A 143 6.06 25.55 1.78
C ILE A 143 6.44 24.16 2.28
N ASN A 144 7.68 24.03 2.73
CA ASN A 144 8.21 22.81 3.33
C ASN A 144 9.36 23.14 4.30
N CYS A 145 9.82 22.11 5.02
CA CYS A 145 11.02 22.14 5.85
C CYS A 145 11.73 20.78 5.81
N THR A 146 12.77 20.59 6.62
CA THR A 146 13.50 19.32 6.73
C THR A 146 12.62 18.14 7.13
N ASN A 147 11.51 18.39 7.83
CA ASN A 147 10.61 17.37 8.38
C ASN A 147 9.39 17.05 7.50
N CYS A 148 9.19 17.74 6.37
CA CYS A 148 8.02 17.51 5.53
C CYS A 148 8.23 17.78 4.04
N GLY A 149 7.23 17.44 3.23
CA GLY A 149 7.17 17.74 1.80
C GLY A 149 7.82 16.67 0.92
N PRO A 150 8.08 17.00 -0.35
CA PRO A 150 8.56 16.03 -1.34
C PRO A 150 10.00 15.62 -1.11
N ARG A 151 10.30 14.37 -1.46
CA ARG A 151 11.61 13.73 -1.35
C ARG A 151 11.80 12.81 -2.57
N TYR A 152 11.23 11.63 -2.55
CA TYR A 152 11.38 10.62 -3.60
C TYR A 152 10.84 11.10 -4.96
N THR A 153 9.78 11.92 -4.98
CA THR A 153 9.23 12.45 -6.23
C THR A 153 10.04 13.57 -6.87
N ILE A 154 11.05 14.12 -6.18
CA ILE A 154 11.87 15.24 -6.69
C ILE A 154 13.36 14.93 -6.79
N VAL A 155 13.85 13.84 -6.20
CA VAL A 155 15.26 13.47 -6.26
C VAL A 155 15.60 12.92 -7.65
N ARG A 156 16.64 13.44 -8.31
CA ARG A 156 17.11 12.95 -9.62
C ARG A 156 18.20 11.91 -9.49
N ASP A 157 19.07 12.12 -8.50
CA ASP A 157 20.18 11.23 -8.17
C ASP A 157 20.60 11.38 -6.70
N LEU A 158 21.52 10.55 -6.25
CA LEU A 158 22.13 10.60 -4.92
C LEU A 158 23.59 11.10 -5.00
N PRO A 159 24.12 11.78 -3.96
CA PRO A 159 23.51 12.06 -2.65
C PRO A 159 22.33 13.06 -2.72
N TYR A 160 21.45 13.04 -1.71
CA TYR A 160 20.26 13.90 -1.66
C TYR A 160 20.63 15.37 -1.37
N ASP A 161 20.95 16.10 -2.44
CA ASP A 161 21.30 17.52 -2.44
C ASP A 161 20.53 18.30 -3.50
N ARG A 162 20.26 19.59 -3.22
CA ARG A 162 19.44 20.45 -4.10
C ARG A 162 19.79 20.37 -5.59
N PRO A 163 21.06 20.39 -6.04
CA PRO A 163 21.40 20.29 -7.48
C PRO A 163 20.97 18.97 -8.14
N LEU A 164 20.86 17.90 -7.35
CA LEU A 164 20.41 16.58 -7.77
C LEU A 164 18.91 16.38 -7.51
N THR A 165 18.14 17.48 -7.46
CA THR A 165 16.68 17.44 -7.36
C THR A 165 16.03 18.32 -8.44
N THR A 166 14.71 18.23 -8.56
CA THR A 166 13.93 19.15 -9.40
C THR A 166 13.94 20.60 -8.92
N MET A 167 14.50 20.86 -7.73
CA MET A 167 14.70 22.22 -7.18
C MET A 167 16.00 22.88 -7.67
N ALA A 168 16.83 22.18 -8.44
CA ALA A 168 18.08 22.71 -9.00
C ALA A 168 17.87 23.97 -9.87
N SER A 169 16.72 24.07 -10.54
CA SER A 169 16.36 25.19 -11.41
C SER A 169 15.88 26.43 -10.65
N PHE A 170 15.82 26.38 -9.32
CA PHE A 170 15.32 27.45 -8.46
C PHE A 170 16.44 27.89 -7.48
N PRO A 171 17.29 28.86 -7.83
CA PRO A 171 18.33 29.37 -6.94
C PRO A 171 17.71 29.99 -5.68
N MET A 172 18.27 29.73 -4.49
CA MET A 172 17.73 30.30 -3.24
C MET A 172 17.97 31.83 -3.19
N CYS A 173 16.96 32.60 -2.78
CA CYS A 173 17.17 34.00 -2.43
C CYS A 173 18.00 34.12 -1.14
N ALA A 174 18.51 35.32 -0.84
CA ALA A 174 19.38 35.57 0.31
C ALA A 174 18.78 35.06 1.63
N SER A 175 17.49 35.33 1.87
CA SER A 175 16.81 34.90 3.10
C SER A 175 16.66 33.38 3.20
N CYS A 176 16.36 32.69 2.09
CA CYS A 176 16.32 31.22 2.08
C CYS A 176 17.72 30.60 2.23
N ALA A 177 18.75 31.23 1.67
CA ALA A 177 20.13 30.78 1.84
C ALA A 177 20.62 30.94 3.29
N ALA A 178 20.21 32.02 3.97
CA ALA A 178 20.51 32.23 5.38
C ALA A 178 19.89 31.14 6.27
N GLU A 179 18.57 30.86 6.13
CA GLU A 179 17.92 29.77 6.86
C GLU A 179 18.49 28.38 6.51
N TYR A 180 18.88 28.16 5.25
CA TYR A 180 19.48 26.90 4.82
C TYR A 180 20.82 26.64 5.52
N ALA A 181 21.60 27.70 5.79
CA ALA A 181 22.92 27.64 6.39
C ALA A 181 22.92 27.67 7.92
N ASP A 182 21.84 28.14 8.57
CA ASP A 182 21.75 28.25 10.03
C ASP A 182 21.32 26.93 10.69
N PRO A 183 22.19 26.24 11.48
CA PRO A 183 21.84 25.00 12.18
C PRO A 183 20.71 25.12 13.21
N ALA A 184 20.41 26.33 13.68
CA ALA A 184 19.30 26.59 14.59
C ALA A 184 17.96 26.67 13.85
N ASP A 185 17.96 27.01 12.56
CA ASP A 185 16.76 27.08 11.76
C ASP A 185 16.23 25.69 11.40
N ARG A 186 14.91 25.57 11.34
CA ARG A 186 14.23 24.32 10.96
C ARG A 186 14.42 23.93 9.49
N ARG A 187 14.82 24.89 8.66
CA ARG A 187 15.16 24.74 7.24
C ARG A 187 16.65 24.56 6.99
N PHE A 188 17.46 24.36 8.04
CA PHE A 188 18.85 23.95 7.93
C PHE A 188 19.01 22.73 7.02
N HIS A 189 19.70 22.87 5.88
CA HIS A 189 19.80 21.83 4.84
C HIS A 189 18.46 21.26 4.34
N ALA A 190 17.37 22.03 4.39
CA ALA A 190 16.13 21.66 3.71
C ALA A 190 16.33 21.82 2.19
N GLN A 191 16.74 20.74 1.52
CA GLN A 191 17.02 20.73 0.09
C GLN A 191 15.90 21.33 -0.78
N PRO A 192 14.60 21.10 -0.49
CA PRO A 192 13.52 21.70 -1.26
C PRO A 192 13.01 23.04 -0.73
N THR A 193 13.75 23.73 0.15
CA THR A 193 13.32 25.02 0.70
C THR A 193 13.13 26.07 -0.41
N CYS A 194 12.09 26.87 -0.27
CA CYS A 194 11.80 28.01 -1.13
C CYS A 194 10.85 28.99 -0.43
N CYS A 195 10.61 30.14 -1.08
CA CYS A 195 9.65 31.16 -0.70
C CYS A 195 9.03 31.77 -1.98
N PRO A 196 8.07 32.70 -1.89
CA PRO A 196 7.47 33.34 -3.07
C PRO A 196 8.47 34.00 -4.05
N GLU A 197 9.62 34.47 -3.56
CA GLU A 197 10.64 35.17 -4.38
C GLU A 197 11.47 34.23 -5.25
N CYS A 198 11.84 33.06 -4.72
CA CYS A 198 12.79 32.14 -5.37
C CYS A 198 12.20 30.78 -5.73
N GLY A 199 10.96 30.53 -5.32
CA GLY A 199 10.30 29.25 -5.43
C GLY A 199 9.48 29.08 -6.71
N PRO A 200 8.96 27.85 -6.89
CA PRO A 200 8.05 27.54 -7.98
C PRO A 200 6.76 28.37 -7.91
N GLN A 201 6.22 28.72 -9.07
CA GLN A 201 5.02 29.56 -9.21
C GLN A 201 3.79 28.73 -9.58
N LEU A 202 2.67 29.01 -8.90
CA LEU A 202 1.39 28.38 -9.16
C LEU A 202 0.63 29.13 -10.28
N THR A 203 -0.02 28.40 -11.18
CA THR A 203 -0.81 28.97 -12.27
C THR A 203 -2.10 28.19 -12.46
N LEU A 204 -3.17 28.88 -12.85
CA LEU A 204 -4.43 28.29 -13.28
C LEU A 204 -4.58 28.50 -14.80
N THR A 205 -4.89 27.44 -15.53
CA THR A 205 -5.18 27.51 -16.97
C THR A 205 -6.52 26.91 -17.32
N ASP A 206 -7.13 27.39 -18.40
CA ASP A 206 -8.25 26.70 -19.05
C ASP A 206 -7.79 25.44 -19.81
N HIS A 207 -8.74 24.71 -20.40
CA HIS A 207 -8.47 23.53 -21.23
C HIS A 207 -7.69 23.81 -22.53
N LYS A 208 -7.53 25.08 -22.93
CA LYS A 208 -6.73 25.51 -24.09
C LYS A 208 -5.30 25.88 -23.68
N GLY A 209 -5.00 25.93 -22.38
CA GLY A 209 -3.71 26.32 -21.82
C GLY A 209 -3.55 27.82 -21.61
N ASN A 210 -4.62 28.61 -21.77
CA ASN A 210 -4.58 30.05 -21.49
C ASN A 210 -4.57 30.26 -19.97
N ARG A 211 -3.63 31.07 -19.49
CA ARG A 211 -3.59 31.47 -18.07
C ARG A 211 -4.81 32.32 -17.74
N LEU A 212 -5.44 32.02 -16.61
CA LEU A 212 -6.54 32.81 -16.08
C LEU A 212 -6.02 33.85 -15.08
N PRO A 213 -6.60 35.06 -15.03
CA PRO A 213 -6.26 36.07 -14.04
C PRO A 213 -6.78 35.69 -12.65
N GLY A 214 -6.27 36.35 -11.61
CA GLY A 214 -6.68 36.14 -10.21
C GLY A 214 -5.77 35.17 -9.45
N ASP A 215 -6.12 34.92 -8.18
CA ASP A 215 -5.42 33.96 -7.33
C ASP A 215 -5.77 32.52 -7.76
N PRO A 216 -4.80 31.68 -8.17
CA PRO A 216 -5.08 30.35 -8.66
C PRO A 216 -5.80 29.43 -7.66
N ILE A 217 -5.61 29.61 -6.35
CA ILE A 217 -6.28 28.78 -5.33
C ILE A 217 -7.75 29.18 -5.23
N GLN A 218 -8.03 30.48 -5.04
CA GLN A 218 -9.40 31.00 -4.90
C GLN A 218 -10.25 30.66 -6.12
N GLU A 219 -9.72 30.94 -7.31
CA GLU A 219 -10.37 30.66 -8.58
C GLU A 219 -10.63 29.16 -8.77
N SER A 220 -9.71 28.30 -8.34
CA SER A 220 -9.89 26.84 -8.43
C SER A 220 -10.95 26.33 -7.47
N ALA A 221 -10.96 26.81 -6.23
CA ALA A 221 -11.97 26.44 -5.25
C ALA A 221 -13.38 26.83 -5.73
N ALA A 222 -13.55 28.05 -6.26
CA ALA A 222 -14.81 28.51 -6.84
C ALA A 222 -15.29 27.62 -8.00
N ARG A 223 -14.37 27.17 -8.86
CA ARG A 223 -14.69 26.27 -9.98
C ARG A 223 -15.14 24.89 -9.50
N ILE A 224 -14.47 24.32 -8.50
CA ILE A 224 -14.85 23.04 -7.89
C ILE A 224 -16.26 23.15 -7.28
N MET A 225 -16.53 24.20 -6.50
CA MET A 225 -17.86 24.46 -5.91
C MET A 225 -18.94 24.66 -6.97
N SER A 226 -18.59 25.19 -8.15
CA SER A 226 -19.52 25.31 -9.29
C SER A 226 -19.70 24.02 -10.12
N GLY A 227 -19.16 22.89 -9.67
CA GLY A 227 -19.29 21.59 -10.36
C GLY A 227 -18.38 21.41 -11.58
N LYS A 228 -17.25 22.13 -11.64
CA LYS A 228 -16.21 21.93 -12.67
C LYS A 228 -15.20 20.88 -12.24
N ILE A 229 -14.63 20.18 -13.22
CA ILE A 229 -13.57 19.19 -13.03
C ILE A 229 -12.24 19.94 -13.12
N VAL A 230 -11.48 20.00 -12.03
CA VAL A 230 -10.19 20.68 -11.97
C VAL A 230 -9.07 19.65 -11.84
N ALA A 231 -8.12 19.67 -12.77
CA ALA A 231 -6.89 18.89 -12.67
C ALA A 231 -5.87 19.64 -11.79
N ILE A 232 -5.41 19.03 -10.70
CA ILE A 232 -4.51 19.68 -9.73
C ILE A 232 -3.17 18.95 -9.74
N LYS A 233 -2.08 19.64 -10.06
CA LYS A 233 -0.73 19.12 -9.93
C LYS A 233 -0.36 18.99 -8.45
N GLY A 234 -0.28 17.75 -7.97
CA GLY A 234 0.06 17.39 -6.60
C GLY A 234 1.55 17.08 -6.41
N LEU A 235 1.83 16.27 -5.40
CA LEU A 235 3.20 15.90 -5.03
C LEU A 235 3.81 14.84 -5.96
N GLY A 236 3.03 13.80 -6.27
CA GLY A 236 3.46 12.65 -7.09
C GLY A 236 2.85 12.62 -8.48
N GLY A 237 1.95 13.54 -8.82
CA GLY A 237 1.32 13.65 -10.13
C GLY A 237 0.04 14.48 -10.05
N TYR A 238 -0.78 14.43 -11.09
CA TYR A 238 -2.05 15.15 -11.15
C TYR A 238 -3.20 14.39 -10.48
N HIS A 239 -4.10 15.12 -9.84
CA HIS A 239 -5.42 14.65 -9.42
C HIS A 239 -6.52 15.30 -10.24
N LEU A 240 -7.66 14.63 -10.38
CA LEU A 240 -8.92 15.23 -10.86
C LEU A 240 -9.82 15.47 -9.65
N ALA A 241 -10.25 16.72 -9.49
CA ALA A 241 -11.04 17.22 -8.37
C ALA A 241 -12.44 17.68 -8.81
N VAL A 242 -13.47 17.21 -8.09
CA VAL A 242 -14.87 17.69 -8.19
C VAL A 242 -15.53 17.71 -6.83
N ASP A 243 -16.52 18.57 -6.64
CA ASP A 243 -17.37 18.54 -5.44
C ASP A 243 -18.06 17.17 -5.32
N ALA A 244 -17.83 16.47 -4.21
CA ALA A 244 -18.38 15.13 -3.96
C ALA A 244 -19.88 15.15 -3.64
N CYS A 245 -20.43 16.31 -3.27
CA CYS A 245 -21.85 16.51 -3.04
C CYS A 245 -22.62 16.81 -4.34
N ASN A 246 -21.94 17.12 -5.44
CA ASN A 246 -22.57 17.42 -6.72
C ASN A 246 -22.70 16.16 -7.57
N HIS A 247 -23.91 15.58 -7.60
CA HIS A 247 -24.17 14.33 -8.32
C HIS A 247 -23.77 14.37 -9.80
N ASP A 248 -24.18 15.42 -10.52
CA ASP A 248 -23.92 15.56 -11.95
C ASP A 248 -22.43 15.72 -12.25
N ALA A 249 -21.69 16.43 -11.40
CA ALA A 249 -20.24 16.59 -11.56
C ALA A 249 -19.50 15.25 -11.36
N VAL A 250 -19.89 14.48 -10.33
CA VAL A 250 -19.30 13.16 -10.07
C VAL A 250 -19.63 12.17 -11.21
N GLN A 251 -20.88 12.15 -11.68
CA GLN A 251 -21.28 11.32 -12.83
C GLN A 251 -20.55 11.73 -14.11
N ARG A 252 -20.44 13.04 -14.38
CA ARG A 252 -19.67 13.55 -15.52
C ARG A 252 -18.22 13.06 -15.46
N LEU A 253 -17.58 13.14 -14.29
CA LEU A 253 -16.22 12.65 -14.11
C LEU A 253 -16.10 11.14 -14.37
N ARG A 254 -17.06 10.31 -13.92
CA ARG A 254 -17.07 8.86 -14.19
C ARG A 254 -17.13 8.55 -15.67
N ASN A 255 -18.08 9.17 -16.37
CA ASN A 255 -18.30 8.96 -17.80
C ASN A 255 -17.06 9.34 -18.60
N LEU A 256 -16.44 10.48 -18.27
CA LEU A 256 -15.24 10.97 -18.95
C LEU A 256 -14.00 10.12 -18.64
N LYS A 257 -13.85 9.60 -17.41
CA LYS A 257 -12.76 8.66 -17.04
C LYS A 257 -13.00 7.21 -17.51
N LYS A 258 -14.18 6.90 -18.05
CA LYS A 258 -14.62 5.52 -18.33
C LYS A 258 -14.46 4.62 -17.10
N ARG A 259 -14.91 5.14 -15.96
CA ARG A 259 -14.79 4.49 -14.65
C ARG A 259 -16.18 4.29 -14.05
N ASP A 260 -16.84 3.23 -14.51
CA ASP A 260 -18.25 2.97 -14.24
C ASP A 260 -18.54 2.88 -12.73
N SER A 261 -17.94 1.92 -12.02
CA SER A 261 -18.31 1.62 -10.63
C SER A 261 -17.18 1.72 -9.60
N LYS A 262 -15.90 1.74 -10.02
CA LYS A 262 -14.75 1.73 -9.08
C LYS A 262 -14.83 2.96 -8.15
N PRO A 263 -14.82 2.81 -6.80
CA PRO A 263 -15.00 3.92 -5.88
C PRO A 263 -13.98 5.05 -6.05
N PHE A 264 -14.41 6.28 -5.81
CA PHE A 264 -13.53 7.44 -5.72
C PHE A 264 -13.09 7.70 -4.28
N ALA A 265 -11.86 8.22 -4.14
CA ALA A 265 -11.41 8.75 -2.86
C ALA A 265 -11.98 10.16 -2.65
N ILE A 266 -12.30 10.48 -1.40
CA ILE A 266 -12.85 11.76 -0.95
C ILE A 266 -11.81 12.41 -0.06
N MET A 267 -11.41 13.63 -0.42
CA MET A 267 -10.63 14.50 0.44
C MET A 267 -11.58 15.36 1.28
N VAL A 268 -11.30 15.48 2.57
CA VAL A 268 -12.01 16.34 3.52
C VAL A 268 -11.03 17.19 4.31
N ARG A 269 -11.46 18.35 4.81
CA ARG A 269 -10.57 19.38 5.35
C ARG A 269 -9.67 18.92 6.51
N ASP A 270 -10.19 18.06 7.39
CA ASP A 270 -9.58 17.64 8.64
C ASP A 270 -10.16 16.30 9.12
N ILE A 271 -9.64 15.80 10.24
CA ILE A 271 -10.06 14.52 10.81
C ILE A 271 -11.47 14.56 11.40
N GLN A 272 -11.94 15.73 11.83
CA GLN A 272 -13.30 15.93 12.34
C GLN A 272 -14.31 15.75 11.19
N ALA A 273 -14.06 16.36 10.04
CA ALA A 273 -14.88 16.18 8.83
C ALA A 273 -14.83 14.73 8.33
N ALA A 274 -13.70 14.03 8.47
CA ALA A 274 -13.63 12.60 8.16
C ALA A 274 -14.54 11.77 9.07
N ALA A 275 -14.54 12.04 10.37
CA ALA A 275 -15.36 11.34 11.35
C ALA A 275 -16.88 11.56 11.18
N GLU A 276 -17.29 12.60 10.45
CA GLU A 276 -18.71 12.80 10.08
C GLU A 276 -19.17 11.84 8.97
N LEU A 277 -18.24 11.29 8.17
CA LEU A 277 -18.54 10.46 7.00
C LEU A 277 -18.27 8.97 7.22
N VAL A 278 -17.30 8.62 8.07
CA VAL A 278 -16.83 7.24 8.24
C VAL A 278 -16.51 6.89 9.69
N GLU A 279 -16.59 5.60 10.00
CA GLU A 279 -16.09 5.01 11.25
C GLU A 279 -14.58 4.74 11.15
N LEU A 280 -13.78 5.49 11.90
CA LEU A 280 -12.32 5.31 11.96
C LEU A 280 -11.89 4.74 13.30
N SER A 281 -11.05 3.69 13.26
CA SER A 281 -10.31 3.18 14.41
C SER A 281 -9.28 4.20 14.93
N ALA A 282 -8.67 3.93 16.09
CA ALA A 282 -7.63 4.81 16.62
C ALA A 282 -6.40 4.85 15.70
N GLU A 283 -6.04 3.71 15.12
CA GLU A 283 -4.97 3.51 14.17
C GLU A 283 -5.26 4.23 12.84
N GLY A 284 -6.49 4.10 12.32
CA GLY A 284 -6.94 4.80 11.12
C GLY A 284 -6.85 6.32 11.28
N ARG A 285 -7.30 6.85 12.43
CA ARG A 285 -7.20 8.27 12.78
C ARG A 285 -5.75 8.76 12.86
N LYS A 286 -4.90 7.99 13.55
CA LYS A 286 -3.47 8.28 13.69
C LYS A 286 -2.78 8.31 12.32
N LEU A 287 -3.13 7.36 11.44
CA LEU A 287 -2.51 7.24 10.13
C LEU A 287 -2.95 8.35 9.17
N LEU A 288 -4.22 8.77 9.18
CA LEU A 288 -4.70 9.93 8.42
C LEU A 288 -3.94 11.21 8.79
N SER A 289 -3.66 11.41 10.08
CA SER A 289 -2.94 12.60 10.57
C SER A 289 -1.41 12.46 10.54
N SER A 290 -0.90 11.32 10.07
CA SER A 290 0.54 11.04 10.04
C SER A 290 1.23 11.69 8.83
N PRO A 291 2.57 11.79 8.81
CA PRO A 291 3.30 12.22 7.62
C PRO A 291 3.04 11.37 6.37
N ILE A 292 2.58 10.11 6.53
CA ILE A 292 2.21 9.23 5.43
C ILE A 292 0.89 9.69 4.80
N CYS A 293 -0.10 10.08 5.61
CA CYS A 293 -1.42 10.57 5.20
C CYS A 293 -2.01 9.84 3.96
N PRO A 294 -2.26 8.51 4.04
CA PRO A 294 -2.78 7.73 2.91
C PRO A 294 -4.28 7.94 2.72
N ILE A 295 -4.85 7.35 1.67
CA ILE A 295 -6.29 7.12 1.57
C ILE A 295 -6.65 5.95 2.50
N VAL A 296 -7.57 6.15 3.42
CA VAL A 296 -8.07 5.14 4.36
C VAL A 296 -9.48 4.71 3.96
N LEU A 297 -9.63 3.43 3.63
CA LEU A 297 -10.92 2.79 3.36
C LEU A 297 -11.58 2.44 4.68
N ALA A 298 -12.65 3.15 5.01
CA ALA A 298 -13.38 3.02 6.26
C ALA A 298 -14.88 2.86 6.01
N LYS A 299 -15.58 2.23 6.96
CA LYS A 299 -17.02 1.98 6.87
C LYS A 299 -17.75 3.31 6.84
N ARG A 300 -18.60 3.51 5.85
CA ARG A 300 -19.40 4.74 5.74
C ARG A 300 -20.46 4.77 6.84
N LEU A 301 -20.67 5.95 7.41
CA LEU A 301 -21.79 6.19 8.31
C LEU A 301 -23.09 6.26 7.51
N HIS A 302 -24.21 6.13 8.22
CA HIS A 302 -25.56 6.33 7.67
C HIS A 302 -26.20 7.52 8.39
N ASN A 303 -25.87 8.72 7.94
CA ASN A 303 -26.32 9.97 8.54
C ASN A 303 -26.50 11.09 7.50
N ARG A 304 -27.01 12.25 7.96
CA ARG A 304 -27.25 13.44 7.12
C ARG A 304 -26.01 13.95 6.38
N ALA A 305 -24.80 13.78 6.91
CA ALA A 305 -23.58 14.22 6.23
C ALA A 305 -23.27 13.31 5.04
N THR A 306 -23.39 11.99 5.22
CA THR A 306 -23.21 11.02 4.13
C THR A 306 -24.30 11.09 3.07
N GLU A 307 -25.53 11.43 3.42
CA GLU A 307 -26.65 11.62 2.48
C GLU A 307 -26.46 12.80 1.52
N LYS A 308 -25.60 13.77 1.88
CA LYS A 308 -25.25 14.88 0.98
C LYS A 308 -24.26 14.48 -0.11
N LEU A 309 -23.52 13.39 0.09
CA LEU A 309 -22.58 12.90 -0.92
C LEU A 309 -23.35 12.24 -2.06
N SER A 310 -22.84 12.40 -3.27
CA SER A 310 -23.37 11.64 -4.40
C SER A 310 -23.16 10.14 -4.19
N ASP A 311 -24.20 9.34 -4.37
CA ASP A 311 -24.10 7.87 -4.40
C ASP A 311 -23.13 7.37 -5.49
N ALA A 312 -22.90 8.19 -6.51
CA ALA A 312 -21.90 7.92 -7.54
C ALA A 312 -20.47 7.94 -7.00
N VAL A 313 -20.17 8.46 -5.80
CA VAL A 313 -18.81 8.43 -5.27
C VAL A 313 -18.33 7.00 -5.05
N ALA A 314 -19.16 6.15 -4.46
CA ALA A 314 -18.83 4.75 -4.17
C ALA A 314 -20.10 3.87 -4.31
N PRO A 315 -20.54 3.59 -5.54
CA PRO A 315 -21.80 2.91 -5.79
C PRO A 315 -21.74 1.45 -5.30
N GLY A 316 -22.77 1.04 -4.55
CA GLY A 316 -22.94 -0.37 -4.15
C GLY A 316 -21.94 -0.89 -3.11
N VAL A 317 -21.11 -0.03 -2.50
CA VAL A 317 -20.13 -0.44 -1.48
C VAL A 317 -20.38 0.24 -0.13
N HIS A 318 -20.06 -0.44 0.97
CA HIS A 318 -20.24 0.05 2.34
C HIS A 318 -19.08 0.90 2.87
N ARG A 319 -18.09 1.25 2.04
CA ARG A 319 -16.90 1.99 2.45
C ARG A 319 -16.67 3.23 1.59
N PHE A 320 -16.10 4.24 2.22
CA PHE A 320 -15.48 5.37 1.52
C PHE A 320 -13.97 5.33 1.70
N GLY A 321 -13.25 5.71 0.64
CA GLY A 321 -11.83 6.05 0.76
C GLY A 321 -11.69 7.49 1.17
N ILE A 322 -11.26 7.75 2.41
CA ILE A 322 -11.11 9.09 2.95
C ILE A 322 -9.64 9.47 2.99
N MET A 323 -9.33 10.71 2.64
CA MET A 323 -8.02 11.33 2.82
C MET A 323 -8.19 12.75 3.33
N ILE A 324 -7.13 13.32 3.90
CA ILE A 324 -7.07 14.73 4.28
C ILE A 324 -5.99 15.44 3.44
N PRO A 325 -6.01 16.78 3.34
CA PRO A 325 -4.94 17.54 2.71
C PRO A 325 -3.57 17.12 3.22
N TYR A 326 -2.65 16.85 2.29
CA TYR A 326 -1.26 16.53 2.59
C TYR A 326 -0.28 17.48 1.88
N THR A 327 -0.73 18.25 0.88
CA THR A 327 0.07 19.30 0.24
C THR A 327 -0.41 20.70 0.66
N PRO A 328 0.46 21.72 0.65
CA PRO A 328 0.06 23.09 0.92
C PRO A 328 -1.05 23.58 -0.02
N ILE A 329 -1.01 23.22 -1.31
CA ILE A 329 -2.07 23.53 -2.30
C ILE A 329 -3.43 23.01 -1.82
N GLN A 330 -3.49 21.76 -1.36
CA GLN A 330 -4.75 21.18 -0.87
C GLN A 330 -5.25 21.91 0.38
N HIS A 331 -4.38 22.21 1.35
CA HIS A 331 -4.77 22.96 2.54
C HIS A 331 -5.30 24.36 2.19
N LEU A 332 -4.65 25.06 1.25
CA LEU A 332 -5.11 26.36 0.79
C LEU A 332 -6.45 26.27 0.08
N LEU A 333 -6.68 25.25 -0.75
CA LEU A 333 -7.99 25.02 -1.40
C LEU A 333 -9.11 24.81 -0.36
N PHE A 334 -8.88 24.02 0.69
CA PHE A 334 -9.88 23.84 1.74
C PHE A 334 -10.08 25.08 2.61
N ALA A 335 -9.07 25.95 2.75
CA ALA A 335 -9.20 27.23 3.44
C ALA A 335 -10.14 28.21 2.70
N GLU A 336 -10.40 28.00 1.40
CA GLU A 336 -11.39 28.75 0.61
C GLU A 336 -12.83 28.21 0.77
N GLY A 337 -13.07 27.32 1.74
CA GLY A 337 -14.42 26.87 2.11
C GLY A 337 -14.94 25.64 1.34
N LEU A 338 -14.05 24.82 0.77
CA LEU A 338 -14.47 23.58 0.11
C LEU A 338 -15.11 22.59 1.10
N GLY A 339 -16.22 21.98 0.66
CA GLY A 339 -16.79 20.78 1.26
C GLY A 339 -15.99 19.52 0.89
N PRO A 340 -16.56 18.31 1.05
CA PRO A 340 -15.94 17.08 0.58
C PRO A 340 -15.68 17.10 -0.94
N VAL A 341 -14.47 16.73 -1.36
CA VAL A 341 -14.04 16.77 -2.77
C VAL A 341 -13.59 15.38 -3.20
N VAL A 342 -14.10 14.88 -4.32
CA VAL A 342 -13.52 13.68 -4.96
C VAL A 342 -12.11 14.03 -5.42
N MET A 343 -11.11 13.26 -5.00
CA MET A 343 -9.71 13.44 -5.37
C MET A 343 -9.16 12.13 -5.95
N THR A 344 -9.24 11.97 -7.27
CA THR A 344 -8.80 10.74 -7.96
C THR A 344 -7.53 10.98 -8.76
N SER A 345 -6.63 10.00 -8.83
CA SER A 345 -5.46 10.02 -9.71
C SER A 345 -5.83 10.41 -11.14
N ALA A 346 -5.07 11.28 -11.79
CA ALA A 346 -5.32 11.71 -13.15
C ALA A 346 -4.69 10.74 -14.16
N ASN A 347 -5.32 9.58 -14.31
CA ASN A 347 -4.99 8.54 -15.29
C ASN A 347 -6.27 7.94 -15.87
N ILE A 348 -6.17 7.44 -17.10
CA ILE A 348 -7.18 6.54 -17.68
C ILE A 348 -6.91 5.15 -17.08
N SER A 349 -7.96 4.35 -16.85
CA SER A 349 -7.93 3.14 -15.99
C SER A 349 -6.63 2.32 -16.09
N ASP A 350 -5.95 2.15 -14.95
CA ASP A 350 -4.76 1.32 -14.75
C ASP A 350 -3.50 1.70 -15.56
N GLU A 351 -3.50 2.86 -16.22
CA GLU A 351 -2.31 3.51 -16.78
C GLU A 351 -1.52 4.29 -15.70
N PRO A 352 -0.22 4.57 -15.93
CA PRO A 352 0.58 5.39 -15.02
C PRO A 352 0.01 6.80 -14.81
N LEU A 353 0.23 7.31 -13.59
CA LEU A 353 -0.18 8.64 -13.16
C LEU A 353 0.51 9.73 -14.02
N VAL A 354 -0.31 10.65 -14.55
CA VAL A 354 0.21 11.80 -15.30
C VAL A 354 0.95 12.75 -14.36
N LYS A 355 2.18 13.11 -14.71
CA LYS A 355 3.01 14.00 -13.88
C LYS A 355 3.47 15.29 -14.58
N ASP A 356 3.55 15.28 -15.92
CA ASP A 356 4.08 16.37 -16.72
C ASP A 356 2.95 17.23 -17.31
N ASP A 357 3.10 18.56 -17.30
CA ASP A 357 2.02 19.50 -17.70
C ASP A 357 1.58 19.32 -19.16
N ALA A 358 2.54 19.05 -20.06
CA ALA A 358 2.25 18.79 -21.46
C ALA A 358 1.47 17.49 -21.65
N GLU A 359 1.80 16.47 -20.85
CA GLU A 359 1.08 15.20 -20.84
C GLU A 359 -0.33 15.39 -20.26
N ALA A 360 -0.48 16.14 -19.17
CA ALA A 360 -1.77 16.47 -18.57
C ALA A 360 -2.72 17.13 -19.57
N ARG A 361 -2.22 18.15 -20.30
CA ARG A 361 -3.00 18.81 -21.35
C ARG A 361 -3.39 17.88 -22.51
N ARG A 362 -2.59 16.87 -22.81
CA ARG A 362 -2.87 15.90 -23.88
C ARG A 362 -3.85 14.82 -23.42
N ARG A 363 -3.58 14.15 -22.29
CA ARG A 363 -4.32 12.98 -21.80
C ARG A 363 -5.62 13.34 -21.09
N LEU A 364 -5.68 14.50 -20.43
CA LEU A 364 -6.87 14.96 -19.70
C LEU A 364 -7.76 15.90 -20.53
N LYS A 365 -7.43 16.09 -21.82
CA LYS A 365 -8.23 16.87 -22.75
C LYS A 365 -9.64 16.29 -22.85
N GLY A 366 -10.64 17.14 -22.59
CA GLY A 366 -12.04 16.73 -22.58
C GLY A 366 -12.49 16.06 -21.28
N ILE A 367 -11.59 15.85 -20.31
CA ILE A 367 -11.91 15.38 -18.95
C ILE A 367 -11.89 16.56 -17.98
N ALA A 368 -10.76 17.26 -17.88
CA ALA A 368 -10.60 18.40 -17.00
C ALA A 368 -10.99 19.71 -17.70
N ASP A 369 -11.79 20.52 -17.01
CA ASP A 369 -12.21 21.85 -17.44
C ASP A 369 -11.07 22.87 -17.24
N TYR A 370 -10.30 22.71 -16.17
CA TYR A 370 -9.22 23.60 -15.74
C TYR A 370 -8.02 22.85 -15.16
N TYR A 371 -6.85 23.50 -15.13
CA TYR A 371 -5.60 22.91 -14.66
C TYR A 371 -4.90 23.85 -13.70
N VAL A 372 -4.63 23.37 -12.48
CA VAL A 372 -3.75 24.00 -11.49
C VAL A 372 -2.37 23.39 -11.64
N CYS A 373 -1.41 24.19 -12.08
CA CYS A 373 -0.05 23.76 -12.41
C CYS A 373 0.97 24.54 -11.59
N HIS A 374 2.14 23.93 -11.37
CA HIS A 374 3.32 24.62 -10.88
C HIS A 374 4.56 24.21 -11.70
N ASP A 375 5.52 25.12 -11.82
CA ASP A 375 6.73 24.95 -12.64
C ASP A 375 7.82 24.07 -12.00
N ARG A 376 7.63 23.57 -10.76
CA ARG A 376 8.47 22.47 -10.24
C ARG A 376 8.17 21.15 -10.97
N PRO A 377 9.14 20.52 -11.66
CA PRO A 377 8.95 19.20 -12.23
C PRO A 377 8.72 18.13 -11.14
N ILE A 378 7.96 17.10 -11.51
CA ILE A 378 7.84 15.86 -10.75
C ILE A 378 8.75 14.85 -11.46
N GLU A 379 9.76 14.35 -10.76
CA GLU A 379 10.73 13.42 -11.33
C GLU A 379 10.12 12.03 -11.49
N ARG A 380 9.51 11.52 -10.41
CA ARG A 380 8.88 10.20 -10.37
C ARG A 380 7.41 10.34 -10.06
N ALA A 381 6.58 9.70 -10.89
CA ALA A 381 5.15 9.62 -10.59
C ALA A 381 4.91 8.61 -9.47
N VAL A 382 4.13 8.98 -8.47
CA VAL A 382 3.81 8.11 -7.33
C VAL A 382 2.35 8.31 -6.95
N ASP A 383 1.57 7.23 -7.05
CA ASP A 383 0.18 7.20 -6.61
C ASP A 383 0.02 7.44 -5.10
N ASP A 384 -1.17 7.87 -4.69
CA ASP A 384 -1.57 7.82 -3.29
C ASP A 384 -1.65 6.37 -2.80
N SER A 385 -1.12 6.13 -1.60
CA SER A 385 -1.30 4.86 -0.91
C SER A 385 -2.74 4.68 -0.47
N VAL A 386 -3.21 3.44 -0.50
CA VAL A 386 -4.56 3.06 -0.07
C VAL A 386 -4.43 1.96 0.99
N VAL A 387 -5.09 2.14 2.12
CA VAL A 387 -5.11 1.18 3.22
C VAL A 387 -6.56 0.91 3.65
N LEU A 388 -6.81 -0.28 4.17
CA LEU A 388 -8.07 -0.70 4.75
C LEU A 388 -7.98 -0.60 6.27
N ASP A 389 -8.95 0.08 6.88
CA ASP A 389 -9.10 0.14 8.35
C ASP A 389 -9.98 -1.04 8.80
N THR A 390 -9.37 -2.00 9.50
CA THR A 390 -10.02 -3.24 9.94
C THR A 390 -9.94 -3.41 11.46
N LYS A 391 -10.75 -4.32 12.01
CA LYS A 391 -10.66 -4.68 13.43
C LYS A 391 -9.32 -5.29 13.84
N ARG A 392 -8.61 -5.93 12.90
CA ARG A 392 -7.30 -6.54 13.13
C ARG A 392 -6.13 -5.58 12.82
N GLY A 393 -6.42 -4.31 12.52
CA GLY A 393 -5.43 -3.27 12.24
C GLY A 393 -5.48 -2.77 10.80
N ILE A 394 -4.45 -2.02 10.41
CA ILE A 394 -4.35 -1.43 9.07
C ILE A 394 -3.80 -2.46 8.08
N VAL A 395 -4.50 -2.66 6.96
CA VAL A 395 -4.07 -3.56 5.88
C VAL A 395 -3.82 -2.75 4.60
N PRO A 396 -2.60 -2.71 4.05
CA PRO A 396 -2.35 -2.02 2.79
C PRO A 396 -3.12 -2.67 1.63
N ILE A 397 -3.78 -1.87 0.79
CA ILE A 397 -4.31 -2.30 -0.51
C ILE A 397 -3.37 -1.84 -1.64
N ARG A 398 -2.75 -0.67 -1.44
CA ARG A 398 -1.73 -0.11 -2.33
C ARG A 398 -0.67 0.59 -1.50
N ARG A 399 0.57 0.10 -1.59
CA ARG A 399 1.75 0.71 -0.97
C ARG A 399 2.46 1.61 -2.00
N ALA A 400 2.35 2.93 -1.83
CA ALA A 400 2.92 3.94 -2.73
C ALA A 400 3.40 5.17 -1.93
N ARG A 401 2.87 6.39 -2.19
CA ARG A 401 3.28 7.63 -1.50
C ARG A 401 3.27 7.48 0.03
N GLY A 402 4.31 7.99 0.68
CA GLY A 402 4.47 7.92 2.14
C GLY A 402 5.07 6.60 2.65
N TYR A 403 5.14 5.56 1.80
CA TYR A 403 5.81 4.30 2.13
C TYR A 403 7.03 4.04 1.25
N VAL A 404 6.95 4.36 -0.03
CA VAL A 404 8.07 4.12 -0.97
C VAL A 404 9.03 5.32 -0.97
N PRO A 405 10.35 5.10 -1.06
CA PRO A 405 11.04 3.82 -1.26
C PRO A 405 11.63 3.26 0.05
N ALA A 406 10.95 3.41 1.20
CA ALA A 406 11.50 2.91 2.46
C ALA A 406 11.67 1.38 2.41
N PRO A 407 12.86 0.85 2.77
CA PRO A 407 13.14 -0.57 2.69
C PRO A 407 12.32 -1.36 3.71
N ILE A 408 11.94 -2.57 3.32
CA ILE A 408 11.39 -3.60 4.21
C ILE A 408 12.54 -4.52 4.56
N ARG A 409 12.77 -4.74 5.86
CA ARG A 409 13.77 -5.71 6.30
C ARG A 409 13.18 -7.10 6.35
N ILE A 410 13.89 -8.04 5.75
CA ILE A 410 13.57 -9.47 5.79
C ILE A 410 14.54 -10.18 6.75
N PRO A 411 14.16 -11.33 7.33
CA PRO A 411 14.99 -12.03 8.32
C PRO A 411 16.20 -12.74 7.68
N LEU A 412 16.21 -12.85 6.35
CA LEU A 412 17.27 -13.48 5.57
C LEU A 412 17.94 -12.43 4.69
N GLY A 413 19.26 -12.30 4.77
CA GLY A 413 20.02 -11.46 3.84
C GLY A 413 20.52 -12.23 2.62
N VAL A 414 20.82 -11.51 1.54
CA VAL A 414 21.52 -11.99 0.34
C VAL A 414 22.93 -11.43 0.28
N ASP A 415 23.86 -12.23 -0.25
CA ASP A 415 25.27 -11.80 -0.40
C ASP A 415 25.48 -10.90 -1.62
N GLN A 416 24.64 -11.05 -2.64
CA GLN A 416 24.67 -10.27 -3.87
C GLN A 416 23.31 -9.59 -4.10
N PRO A 417 23.30 -8.36 -4.65
CA PRO A 417 22.06 -7.64 -4.88
C PRO A 417 21.20 -8.31 -5.95
N GLY A 418 19.89 -8.11 -5.87
CA GLY A 418 18.91 -8.72 -6.77
C GLY A 418 17.78 -7.81 -7.20
N LEU A 419 17.03 -8.27 -8.20
CA LEU A 419 15.83 -7.62 -8.72
C LEU A 419 14.66 -8.60 -8.69
N CYS A 420 13.53 -8.20 -8.12
CA CYS A 420 12.27 -8.95 -8.14
C CYS A 420 11.27 -8.18 -9.02
N VAL A 421 10.72 -8.83 -10.04
CA VAL A 421 9.87 -8.14 -11.04
C VAL A 421 8.37 -8.21 -10.74
N GLY A 422 7.95 -8.87 -9.67
CA GLY A 422 6.55 -8.97 -9.26
C GLY A 422 5.71 -9.88 -10.17
N ALA A 423 4.38 -9.66 -10.12
CA ALA A 423 3.37 -10.25 -11.02
C ALA A 423 2.92 -9.22 -12.08
N ASP A 424 2.09 -9.60 -13.05
CA ASP A 424 1.64 -8.67 -14.10
C ASP A 424 0.53 -7.71 -13.64
N LEU A 425 -0.35 -8.14 -12.72
CA LEU A 425 -1.41 -7.31 -12.17
C LEU A 425 -0.92 -6.56 -10.92
N LYS A 426 -1.40 -5.33 -10.75
CA LYS A 426 -1.01 -4.41 -9.67
C LYS A 426 0.50 -4.38 -9.41
N ASN A 427 1.30 -4.49 -10.48
CA ASN A 427 2.72 -4.75 -10.44
C ASN A 427 3.47 -3.78 -9.53
N VAL A 428 4.43 -4.34 -8.79
CA VAL A 428 5.46 -3.65 -8.03
C VAL A 428 6.76 -4.42 -8.28
N ILE A 429 7.86 -3.71 -8.48
CA ILE A 429 9.21 -4.29 -8.52
C ILE A 429 9.92 -4.06 -7.19
N ALA A 430 10.92 -4.86 -6.87
CA ALA A 430 11.75 -4.64 -5.69
C ALA A 430 13.24 -4.85 -5.98
N LEU A 431 14.07 -3.98 -5.41
CA LEU A 431 15.52 -4.18 -5.37
C LEU A 431 15.88 -4.80 -4.03
N VAL A 432 16.83 -5.73 -4.04
CA VAL A 432 17.28 -6.44 -2.83
C VAL A 432 18.76 -6.17 -2.63
N ARG A 433 19.15 -5.74 -1.43
CA ARG A 433 20.54 -5.59 -1.00
C ARG A 433 20.65 -5.99 0.47
N ASP A 434 21.61 -6.84 0.81
CA ASP A 434 21.76 -7.40 2.14
C ASP A 434 20.42 -8.02 2.60
N ASN A 435 19.82 -7.52 3.68
CA ASN A 435 18.50 -7.94 4.17
C ASN A 435 17.40 -6.88 3.93
N GLU A 436 17.64 -5.94 3.02
CA GLU A 436 16.73 -4.84 2.72
C GLU A 436 16.06 -5.04 1.35
N VAL A 437 14.73 -4.98 1.33
CA VAL A 437 13.90 -5.05 0.13
C VAL A 437 13.30 -3.67 -0.12
N ILE A 438 13.78 -3.00 -1.17
CA ILE A 438 13.34 -1.67 -1.58
C ILE A 438 12.25 -1.86 -2.63
N CYS A 439 11.00 -1.85 -2.19
CA CYS A 439 9.85 -1.90 -3.11
C CYS A 439 9.69 -0.57 -3.85
N GLY A 440 9.49 -0.65 -5.16
CA GLY A 440 9.07 0.46 -5.99
C GLY A 440 7.62 0.88 -5.72
N HIS A 441 7.17 1.92 -6.40
CA HIS A 441 5.75 2.32 -6.38
C HIS A 441 4.91 1.36 -7.24
N HIS A 442 3.60 1.42 -7.04
CA HIS A 442 2.62 0.69 -7.85
C HIS A 442 2.68 1.14 -9.32
N ILE A 443 2.90 0.19 -10.23
CA ILE A 443 2.97 0.44 -11.67
C ILE A 443 1.62 0.22 -12.35
N GLY A 444 0.87 -0.81 -11.95
CA GLY A 444 -0.45 -1.13 -12.51
C GLY A 444 -0.47 -2.47 -13.24
N ASP A 445 -1.26 -2.58 -14.31
CA ASP A 445 -1.41 -3.78 -15.11
C ASP A 445 -0.47 -3.75 -16.32
N LEU A 446 0.53 -4.65 -16.34
CA LEU A 446 1.57 -4.69 -17.37
C LEU A 446 1.05 -5.04 -18.77
N SER A 447 -0.18 -5.56 -18.91
CA SER A 447 -0.78 -5.81 -20.22
C SER A 447 -1.01 -4.52 -21.03
N HIS A 448 -1.05 -3.36 -20.35
CA HIS A 448 -1.13 -2.06 -20.98
C HIS A 448 0.26 -1.58 -21.43
N ALA A 449 0.40 -1.21 -22.70
CA ALA A 449 1.68 -0.80 -23.27
C ALA A 449 2.33 0.42 -22.59
N GLU A 450 1.54 1.33 -22.02
CA GLU A 450 2.07 2.45 -21.21
C GLU A 450 2.61 1.97 -19.86
N ALA A 451 1.90 1.06 -19.18
CA ALA A 451 2.34 0.47 -17.92
C ALA A 451 3.61 -0.36 -18.11
N TYR A 452 3.72 -1.16 -19.19
CA TYR A 452 4.93 -1.91 -19.50
C TYR A 452 6.16 -1.02 -19.74
N ARG A 453 5.99 0.07 -20.51
CA ARG A 453 7.08 1.06 -20.71
C ARG A 453 7.49 1.72 -19.40
N TRP A 454 6.52 2.00 -18.54
CA TRP A 454 6.79 2.56 -17.21
C TRP A 454 7.50 1.57 -16.30
N PHE A 455 7.15 0.28 -16.38
CA PHE A 455 7.82 -0.80 -15.67
C PHE A 455 9.31 -0.88 -16.04
N GLU A 456 9.65 -0.95 -17.33
CA GLU A 456 11.05 -0.98 -17.79
C GLU A 456 11.81 0.27 -17.31
N LYS A 457 11.22 1.46 -17.50
CA LYS A 457 11.81 2.71 -17.04
C LYS A 457 12.01 2.76 -15.53
N THR A 458 11.06 2.26 -14.74
CA THR A 458 11.13 2.26 -13.28
C THR A 458 12.27 1.38 -12.78
N ILE A 459 12.51 0.23 -13.43
CA ILE A 459 13.65 -0.63 -13.13
C ILE A 459 14.96 0.12 -13.39
N ASP A 460 15.13 0.68 -14.59
CA ASP A 460 16.35 1.41 -14.96
C ASP A 460 16.60 2.61 -14.03
N ASP A 461 15.55 3.38 -13.75
CA ASP A 461 15.60 4.56 -12.87
C ASP A 461 16.01 4.18 -11.45
N LEU A 462 15.47 3.09 -10.89
CA LEU A 462 15.77 2.65 -9.53
C LEU A 462 17.15 2.00 -9.40
N LEU A 463 17.56 1.19 -10.38
CA LEU A 463 18.90 0.61 -10.44
C LEU A 463 19.97 1.70 -10.51
N ARG A 464 19.77 2.72 -11.35
CA ARG A 464 20.67 3.89 -11.44
C ARG A 464 20.69 4.68 -10.13
N LEU A 465 19.53 4.94 -9.54
CA LEU A 465 19.41 5.76 -8.34
C LEU A 465 20.14 5.13 -7.14
N TYR A 466 19.93 3.83 -6.93
CA TYR A 466 20.55 3.08 -5.84
C TYR A 466 21.92 2.50 -6.17
N ASP A 467 22.38 2.61 -7.42
CA ASP A 467 23.65 2.09 -7.91
C ASP A 467 23.80 0.60 -7.63
N LEU A 468 22.74 -0.14 -7.98
CA LEU A 468 22.67 -1.58 -7.80
C LEU A 468 22.87 -2.26 -9.15
N GLN A 469 23.75 -3.27 -9.14
CA GLN A 469 23.97 -4.18 -10.26
C GLN A 469 23.51 -5.58 -9.86
N PRO A 470 22.24 -5.94 -10.12
CA PRO A 470 21.71 -7.23 -9.67
C PRO A 470 22.51 -8.39 -10.27
N LYS A 471 22.78 -9.40 -9.44
CA LYS A 471 23.44 -10.65 -9.82
C LYS A 471 22.47 -11.82 -9.97
N TRP A 472 21.21 -11.57 -9.68
CA TRP A 472 20.11 -12.49 -9.87
C TRP A 472 18.83 -11.68 -10.08
N ILE A 473 17.85 -12.31 -10.71
CA ILE A 473 16.51 -11.75 -10.94
C ILE A 473 15.45 -12.80 -10.61
N ALA A 474 14.44 -12.41 -9.84
CA ALA A 474 13.32 -13.26 -9.45
C ALA A 474 12.02 -12.85 -10.15
N CYS A 475 11.26 -13.83 -10.63
CA CYS A 475 9.99 -13.61 -11.32
C CYS A 475 8.97 -14.73 -11.02
N ASP A 476 7.71 -14.48 -11.40
CA ASP A 476 6.63 -15.48 -11.31
C ASP A 476 6.89 -16.70 -12.23
N MET A 477 6.29 -17.83 -11.91
CA MET A 477 6.27 -19.04 -12.76
C MET A 477 5.44 -18.89 -14.03
N HIS A 478 4.50 -17.94 -14.08
CA HIS A 478 3.56 -17.82 -15.20
C HIS A 478 4.31 -17.56 -16.53
N PRO A 479 4.28 -18.49 -17.51
CA PRO A 479 5.10 -18.39 -18.71
C PRO A 479 4.69 -17.23 -19.64
N ALA A 480 3.39 -16.86 -19.63
CA ALA A 480 2.89 -15.77 -20.45
C ALA A 480 3.06 -14.37 -19.85
N TYR A 481 3.50 -14.23 -18.59
CA TYR A 481 3.62 -12.92 -17.96
C TYR A 481 4.67 -12.05 -18.65
N LEU A 482 4.35 -10.77 -18.85
CA LEU A 482 5.26 -9.79 -19.43
C LEU A 482 6.43 -9.49 -18.49
N SER A 483 6.19 -9.50 -17.18
CA SER A 483 7.24 -9.45 -16.14
C SER A 483 8.19 -10.66 -16.23
N ARG A 484 7.66 -11.88 -16.40
CA ARG A 484 8.45 -13.10 -16.62
C ARG A 484 9.31 -13.03 -17.87
N ARG A 485 8.71 -12.67 -19.01
CA ARG A 485 9.42 -12.53 -20.29
C ARG A 485 10.48 -11.43 -20.25
N PHE A 486 10.24 -10.35 -19.50
CA PHE A 486 11.27 -9.36 -19.22
C PHE A 486 12.43 -10.00 -18.46
N ALA A 487 12.15 -10.70 -17.36
CA ALA A 487 13.17 -11.29 -16.51
C ALA A 487 14.06 -12.30 -17.25
N GLU A 488 13.48 -13.17 -18.08
CA GLU A 488 14.23 -14.11 -18.91
C GLU A 488 15.18 -13.41 -19.89
N ARG A 489 14.67 -12.41 -20.61
CA ARG A 489 15.49 -11.63 -21.55
C ARG A 489 16.60 -10.88 -20.82
N TRP A 490 16.29 -10.33 -19.65
CA TRP A 490 17.23 -9.56 -18.84
C TRP A 490 18.33 -10.44 -18.25
N ALA A 491 17.97 -11.60 -17.69
CA ALA A 491 18.89 -12.61 -17.17
C ALA A 491 19.88 -13.08 -18.25
N ASN A 492 19.37 -13.44 -19.43
CA ASN A 492 20.19 -13.86 -20.57
C ASN A 492 21.13 -12.75 -21.05
N ARG A 493 20.64 -11.49 -21.12
CA ARG A 493 21.44 -10.34 -21.57
C ARG A 493 22.59 -10.02 -20.61
N HIS A 494 22.36 -10.15 -19.30
CA HIS A 494 23.34 -9.79 -18.27
C HIS A 494 24.14 -10.98 -17.74
N ASN A 495 23.83 -12.20 -18.18
CA ASN A 495 24.43 -13.45 -17.73
C ASN A 495 24.36 -13.60 -16.19
N ILE A 496 23.14 -13.53 -15.66
CA ILE A 496 22.84 -13.63 -14.22
C ILE A 496 21.77 -14.69 -13.96
N ASP A 497 21.64 -15.12 -12.70
CA ASP A 497 20.71 -16.18 -12.32
C ASP A 497 19.25 -15.73 -12.42
N LEU A 498 18.40 -16.59 -12.99
CA LEU A 498 16.96 -16.44 -13.03
C LEU A 498 16.30 -17.34 -11.99
N ILE A 499 15.71 -16.72 -10.97
CA ILE A 499 14.98 -17.41 -9.90
C ILE A 499 13.49 -17.38 -10.22
N THR A 500 12.89 -18.55 -10.29
CA THR A 500 11.46 -18.67 -10.57
C THR A 500 10.72 -19.00 -9.28
N VAL A 501 9.71 -18.20 -8.93
CA VAL A 501 8.94 -18.37 -7.69
C VAL A 501 7.47 -18.58 -8.04
N GLN A 502 6.84 -19.60 -7.45
CA GLN A 502 5.43 -19.88 -7.66
C GLN A 502 4.57 -18.76 -7.04
N HIS A 503 3.52 -18.35 -7.73
CA HIS A 503 2.69 -17.19 -7.36
C HIS A 503 2.15 -17.22 -5.91
N HIS A 504 1.54 -18.34 -5.52
CA HIS A 504 0.93 -18.51 -4.20
C HIS A 504 1.98 -18.73 -3.11
N HIS A 505 3.12 -19.34 -3.46
CA HIS A 505 4.30 -19.38 -2.60
C HIS A 505 4.88 -17.98 -2.36
N ALA A 506 4.90 -17.11 -3.38
CA ALA A 506 5.31 -15.72 -3.22
C ALA A 506 4.34 -14.97 -2.28
N HIS A 507 3.03 -15.19 -2.39
CA HIS A 507 2.07 -14.68 -1.39
C HIS A 507 2.44 -15.12 0.03
N LEU A 508 2.63 -16.43 0.26
CA LEU A 508 3.04 -16.95 1.57
C LEU A 508 4.36 -16.33 2.05
N ALA A 509 5.39 -16.34 1.21
CA ALA A 509 6.72 -15.82 1.51
C ALA A 509 6.69 -14.31 1.81
N SER A 510 5.79 -13.55 1.18
CA SER A 510 5.65 -12.11 1.44
C SER A 510 5.21 -11.83 2.87
N LEU A 511 4.22 -12.59 3.37
CA LEU A 511 3.73 -12.47 4.74
C LEU A 511 4.77 -12.95 5.77
N LEU A 512 5.49 -14.03 5.45
CA LEU A 512 6.58 -14.51 6.30
C LEU A 512 7.73 -13.51 6.39
N GLY A 513 8.08 -12.89 5.27
CA GLY A 513 9.09 -11.83 5.21
C GLY A 513 8.73 -10.63 6.06
N GLU A 514 7.45 -10.22 6.03
CA GLU A 514 6.92 -9.15 6.86
C GLU A 514 7.02 -9.43 8.37
N TYR A 515 6.72 -10.66 8.80
CA TYR A 515 6.79 -11.06 10.22
C TYR A 515 8.17 -11.53 10.68
N GLY A 516 9.15 -11.61 9.79
CA GLY A 516 10.48 -12.14 10.13
C GLY A 516 10.50 -13.64 10.41
N ILE A 517 9.54 -14.40 9.88
CA ILE A 517 9.40 -15.84 10.15
C ILE A 517 10.12 -16.67 9.08
N THR A 518 10.94 -17.62 9.53
CA THR A 518 11.67 -18.56 8.66
C THR A 518 11.22 -20.02 8.83
N LYS A 519 10.49 -20.32 9.91
CA LYS A 519 9.96 -21.66 10.19
C LYS A 519 8.77 -22.01 9.28
N PRO A 520 8.48 -23.30 9.06
CA PRO A 520 7.26 -23.73 8.37
C PRO A 520 5.99 -23.25 9.06
N VAL A 521 5.00 -22.86 8.25
CA VAL A 521 3.65 -22.48 8.65
C VAL A 521 2.61 -23.19 7.77
N ILE A 522 1.34 -23.09 8.13
CA ILE A 522 0.23 -23.42 7.23
C ILE A 522 -0.12 -22.16 6.44
N GLY A 523 -0.12 -22.25 5.11
CA GLY A 523 -0.55 -21.16 4.23
C GLY A 523 -1.97 -21.41 3.76
N ILE A 524 -2.88 -20.45 3.98
CA ILE A 524 -4.18 -20.39 3.29
C ILE A 524 -4.08 -19.26 2.28
N ILE A 525 -3.97 -19.62 1.00
CA ILE A 525 -3.77 -18.63 -0.07
C ILE A 525 -5.02 -18.56 -0.94
N CYS A 526 -5.80 -17.49 -0.73
CA CYS A 526 -7.06 -17.24 -1.45
C CYS A 526 -6.90 -16.05 -2.40
N ASP A 527 -6.91 -16.33 -3.69
CA ASP A 527 -6.76 -15.34 -4.75
C ASP A 527 -7.76 -15.55 -5.90
N GLY A 528 -7.74 -14.67 -6.90
CA GLY A 528 -8.49 -14.82 -8.14
C GLY A 528 -7.88 -15.85 -9.09
N VAL A 529 -6.62 -15.64 -9.48
CA VAL A 529 -5.87 -16.50 -10.41
C VAL A 529 -4.38 -16.34 -10.15
N GLY A 530 -3.70 -17.45 -9.88
CA GLY A 530 -2.24 -17.54 -10.05
C GLY A 530 -1.85 -18.83 -10.76
N TYR A 531 -0.70 -18.82 -11.42
CA TYR A 531 -0.25 -19.98 -12.19
C TYR A 531 0.14 -21.15 -11.28
N GLY A 532 -0.51 -22.30 -11.46
CA GLY A 532 -0.22 -23.54 -10.77
C GLY A 532 0.97 -24.27 -11.37
N THR A 533 1.65 -25.08 -10.56
CA THR A 533 2.76 -25.93 -11.05
C THR A 533 2.30 -27.05 -11.99
N ASP A 534 0.99 -27.33 -12.00
CA ASP A 534 0.30 -28.29 -12.87
C ASP A 534 -0.27 -27.63 -14.15
N GLY A 535 0.02 -26.35 -14.38
CA GLY A 535 -0.50 -25.58 -15.51
C GLY A 535 -1.96 -25.14 -15.37
N THR A 536 -2.61 -25.39 -14.23
CA THR A 536 -3.97 -24.92 -13.92
C THR A 536 -3.96 -23.57 -13.19
N SER A 537 -5.12 -22.92 -13.08
CA SER A 537 -5.26 -21.63 -12.40
C SER A 537 -5.60 -21.84 -10.92
N TRP A 538 -4.64 -21.62 -10.03
CA TRP A 538 -4.82 -21.74 -8.58
C TRP A 538 -5.44 -20.47 -7.97
N GLY A 539 -5.90 -20.57 -6.72
CA GLY A 539 -6.36 -19.42 -5.94
C GLY A 539 -7.21 -19.78 -4.72
N GLY A 540 -7.17 -21.03 -4.26
CA GLY A 540 -7.85 -21.49 -3.05
C GLY A 540 -7.04 -22.61 -2.43
N GLU A 541 -5.78 -22.32 -2.10
CA GLU A 541 -4.76 -23.34 -1.81
C GLU A 541 -4.42 -23.44 -0.33
N LEU A 542 -4.14 -24.66 0.11
CA LEU A 542 -3.63 -24.97 1.45
C LEU A 542 -2.21 -25.53 1.32
N PHE A 543 -1.26 -24.85 1.95
CA PHE A 543 0.15 -25.20 1.96
C PHE A 543 0.65 -25.53 3.35
N THR A 544 1.68 -26.38 3.41
CA THR A 544 2.64 -26.40 4.52
C THR A 544 4.00 -25.96 3.99
N GLY A 545 4.71 -25.09 4.70
CA GLY A 545 6.03 -24.66 4.24
C GLY A 545 6.48 -23.29 4.72
N ASN A 546 7.59 -22.82 4.17
CA ASN A 546 8.19 -21.53 4.47
C ASN A 546 8.65 -20.83 3.17
N ALA A 547 9.45 -19.78 3.30
CA ALA A 547 9.99 -19.06 2.15
C ALA A 547 10.89 -19.91 1.22
N ARG A 548 11.50 -20.99 1.71
CA ARG A 548 12.39 -21.84 0.91
C ARG A 548 11.62 -22.91 0.13
N GLY A 549 10.64 -23.53 0.76
CA GLY A 549 9.93 -24.66 0.19
C GLY A 549 8.54 -24.81 0.78
N TRP A 550 7.65 -25.40 0.00
CA TRP A 550 6.25 -25.56 0.33
C TRP A 550 5.71 -26.84 -0.31
N GLU A 551 4.64 -27.36 0.28
CA GLU A 551 3.90 -28.51 -0.22
C GLU A 551 2.41 -28.16 -0.28
N ARG A 552 1.76 -28.48 -1.42
CA ARG A 552 0.30 -28.40 -1.55
C ARG A 552 -0.33 -29.57 -0.81
N VAL A 553 -1.16 -29.27 0.18
CA VAL A 553 -1.83 -30.28 1.01
C VAL A 553 -3.33 -30.34 0.72
N GLY A 554 -3.92 -29.21 0.33
CA GLY A 554 -5.32 -29.16 -0.07
C GLY A 554 -5.65 -28.00 -1.00
N ARG A 555 -6.85 -28.02 -1.57
CA ARG A 555 -7.35 -26.99 -2.47
C ARG A 555 -8.87 -26.83 -2.39
N LEU A 556 -9.39 -25.73 -2.91
CA LEU A 556 -10.80 -25.59 -3.25
C LEU A 556 -11.15 -26.50 -4.44
N ARG A 557 -12.34 -27.10 -4.44
CA ARG A 557 -12.83 -27.90 -5.57
C ARG A 557 -12.67 -27.15 -6.89
N PRO A 558 -12.00 -27.74 -7.90
CA PRO A 558 -11.79 -27.07 -9.18
C PRO A 558 -13.09 -26.78 -9.94
N MET A 559 -13.14 -25.64 -10.60
CA MET A 559 -14.23 -25.16 -11.47
C MET A 559 -13.70 -24.93 -12.88
N HIS A 560 -14.49 -25.26 -13.89
CA HIS A 560 -14.17 -24.93 -15.29
C HIS A 560 -14.55 -23.48 -15.61
N LEU A 561 -13.70 -22.76 -16.34
CA LEU A 561 -13.94 -21.36 -16.69
C LEU A 561 -14.29 -21.24 -18.19
N PRO A 562 -15.58 -21.36 -18.59
CA PRO A 562 -15.93 -21.40 -20.00
C PRO A 562 -15.68 -20.06 -20.70
N GLY A 563 -14.68 -20.05 -21.58
CA GLY A 563 -14.17 -18.85 -22.25
C GLY A 563 -12.96 -18.21 -21.56
N GLY A 564 -12.29 -18.91 -20.64
CA GLY A 564 -11.08 -18.45 -19.95
C GLY A 564 -11.29 -17.11 -19.24
N ASP A 565 -10.47 -16.11 -19.56
CA ASP A 565 -10.52 -14.76 -18.99
C ASP A 565 -11.90 -14.09 -19.10
N ARG A 566 -12.73 -14.49 -20.07
CA ARG A 566 -14.11 -13.97 -20.17
C ARG A 566 -14.94 -14.34 -18.95
N ALA A 567 -14.67 -15.47 -18.29
CA ALA A 567 -15.41 -15.90 -17.09
C ALA A 567 -15.14 -15.00 -15.88
N ALA A 568 -13.97 -14.35 -15.80
CA ALA A 568 -13.68 -13.38 -14.74
C ALA A 568 -14.40 -12.03 -14.92
N LYS A 569 -14.85 -11.72 -16.15
CA LYS A 569 -15.64 -10.51 -16.46
C LYS A 569 -17.14 -10.81 -16.51
N GLU A 570 -17.56 -11.75 -17.34
CA GLU A 570 -18.95 -12.24 -17.45
C GLU A 570 -19.19 -13.33 -16.39
N ILE A 571 -19.30 -12.93 -15.12
CA ILE A 571 -19.26 -13.84 -13.97
C ILE A 571 -20.40 -14.86 -13.90
N THR A 572 -21.50 -14.59 -14.61
CA THR A 572 -22.58 -15.57 -14.86
C THR A 572 -22.07 -16.90 -15.43
N ARG A 573 -20.95 -16.91 -16.16
CA ARG A 573 -20.26 -18.11 -16.65
C ARG A 573 -19.78 -19.02 -15.52
N CYS A 574 -19.28 -18.43 -14.42
CA CYS A 574 -18.83 -19.18 -13.25
C CYS A 574 -20.02 -19.88 -12.57
N THR A 575 -21.16 -19.20 -12.43
CA THR A 575 -22.39 -19.80 -11.90
C THR A 575 -22.88 -20.98 -12.76
N LEU A 576 -22.88 -20.84 -14.08
CA LEU A 576 -23.28 -21.93 -14.98
C LEU A 576 -22.32 -23.12 -14.89
N SER A 577 -21.01 -22.90 -14.76
CA SER A 577 -20.06 -23.99 -14.51
C SER A 577 -20.31 -24.67 -13.17
N TRP A 578 -20.63 -23.92 -12.12
CA TRP A 578 -20.89 -24.47 -10.80
C TRP A 578 -22.17 -25.31 -10.78
N LEU A 579 -23.23 -24.86 -11.48
CA LEU A 579 -24.45 -25.61 -11.69
C LEU A 579 -24.20 -26.90 -12.49
N HIS A 580 -23.40 -26.84 -13.55
CA HIS A 580 -23.01 -28.02 -14.33
C HIS A 580 -22.26 -29.05 -13.48
N ASP A 581 -21.35 -28.61 -12.61
CA ASP A 581 -20.59 -29.51 -11.72
C ASP A 581 -21.48 -30.24 -10.70
N LEU A 582 -22.58 -29.61 -10.26
CA LEU A 582 -23.54 -30.22 -9.34
C LEU A 582 -24.59 -31.09 -10.05
N LEU A 583 -25.17 -30.61 -11.16
CA LEU A 583 -26.38 -31.19 -11.77
C LEU A 583 -26.14 -31.87 -13.13
N GLY A 584 -24.95 -31.76 -13.71
CA GLY A 584 -24.67 -32.28 -15.06
C GLY A 584 -25.55 -31.62 -16.13
N GLU A 585 -26.15 -32.43 -17.00
CA GLU A 585 -26.97 -31.95 -18.13
C GLU A 585 -28.26 -31.24 -17.69
N ASP A 586 -28.80 -31.60 -16.53
CA ASP A 586 -30.03 -31.00 -15.98
C ASP A 586 -29.85 -29.51 -15.63
N ALA A 587 -28.61 -29.06 -15.46
CA ALA A 587 -28.27 -27.67 -15.17
C ALA A 587 -28.77 -26.68 -16.23
N LEU A 588 -28.83 -27.08 -17.51
CA LEU A 588 -29.20 -26.19 -18.62
C LEU A 588 -30.59 -25.56 -18.45
N ASN A 589 -31.53 -26.36 -17.96
CA ASN A 589 -32.94 -26.00 -17.79
C ASN A 589 -33.32 -25.71 -16.33
N HIS A 590 -32.35 -25.76 -15.41
CA HIS A 590 -32.60 -25.49 -14.01
C HIS A 590 -33.05 -24.02 -13.81
N PRO A 591 -34.04 -23.72 -12.94
CA PRO A 591 -34.55 -22.36 -12.72
C PRO A 591 -33.46 -21.33 -12.38
N ALA A 592 -32.44 -21.73 -11.63
CA ALA A 592 -31.32 -20.85 -11.30
C ALA A 592 -30.46 -20.48 -12.52
N ALA A 593 -30.23 -21.43 -13.45
CA ALA A 593 -29.53 -21.14 -14.70
C ALA A 593 -30.35 -20.18 -15.57
N ILE A 594 -31.67 -20.39 -15.62
CA ILE A 594 -32.61 -19.53 -16.36
C ILE A 594 -32.59 -18.10 -15.81
N ARG A 595 -32.63 -17.93 -14.49
CA ARG A 595 -32.55 -16.61 -13.85
C ARG A 595 -31.21 -15.93 -14.10
N THR A 596 -30.11 -16.67 -14.01
CA THR A 596 -28.75 -16.13 -14.15
C THR A 596 -28.45 -15.70 -15.58
N VAL A 597 -28.89 -16.47 -16.58
CA VAL A 597 -28.73 -16.15 -18.01
C VAL A 597 -30.04 -16.46 -18.72
N PRO A 598 -30.97 -15.51 -18.88
CA PRO A 598 -32.29 -15.78 -19.48
C PRO A 598 -32.24 -16.24 -20.94
N ASP A 599 -31.26 -15.75 -21.71
CA ASP A 599 -31.04 -16.12 -23.11
C ASP A 599 -30.63 -17.59 -23.26
N ILE A 600 -31.54 -18.41 -23.81
CA ILE A 600 -31.34 -19.84 -24.04
C ILE A 600 -30.16 -20.14 -24.98
N ASN A 601 -29.90 -19.31 -25.99
CA ASN A 601 -28.82 -19.53 -26.95
C ASN A 601 -27.47 -19.30 -26.27
N LYS A 602 -27.37 -18.24 -25.47
CA LYS A 602 -26.18 -17.97 -24.65
C LYS A 602 -25.94 -19.10 -23.64
N ARG A 603 -26.98 -19.57 -22.94
CA ARG A 603 -26.87 -20.73 -22.03
C ARG A 603 -26.37 -21.98 -22.76
N ARG A 604 -27.04 -22.40 -23.83
CA ARG A 604 -26.67 -23.59 -24.62
C ARG A 604 -25.23 -23.54 -25.10
N THR A 605 -24.77 -22.37 -25.55
CA THR A 605 -23.38 -22.17 -25.97
C THR A 605 -22.41 -22.43 -24.82
N ILE A 606 -22.68 -21.88 -23.63
CA ILE A 606 -21.81 -22.07 -22.45
C ILE A 606 -21.79 -23.53 -22.00
N PHE A 607 -22.96 -24.19 -21.93
CA PHE A 607 -23.04 -25.61 -21.58
C PHE A 607 -22.34 -26.51 -22.60
N SER A 608 -22.43 -26.19 -23.90
CA SER A 608 -21.70 -26.92 -24.94
C SER A 608 -20.18 -26.80 -24.77
N LEU A 609 -19.65 -25.61 -24.40
CA LEU A 609 -18.23 -25.45 -24.08
C LEU A 609 -17.81 -26.29 -22.87
N LEU A 610 -18.65 -26.35 -21.84
CA LEU A 610 -18.40 -27.16 -20.64
C LEU A 610 -18.40 -28.66 -20.96
N GLN A 611 -19.38 -29.14 -21.71
CA GLN A 611 -19.49 -30.55 -22.11
C GLN A 611 -18.31 -31.01 -22.98
N GLN A 612 -17.84 -30.14 -23.89
CA GLN A 612 -16.74 -30.46 -24.80
C GLN A 612 -15.36 -30.16 -24.20
N GLY A 613 -15.28 -29.48 -23.05
CA GLY A 613 -14.02 -29.04 -22.45
C GLY A 613 -13.24 -28.01 -23.29
N LEU A 614 -13.88 -27.36 -24.27
CA LEU A 614 -13.21 -26.42 -25.17
C LEU A 614 -13.09 -25.03 -24.54
N ASN A 615 -11.87 -24.49 -24.46
CA ASN A 615 -11.59 -23.18 -23.85
C ASN A 615 -12.16 -23.05 -22.42
N CYS A 616 -12.09 -24.14 -21.66
CA CYS A 616 -12.59 -24.25 -20.29
C CYS A 616 -11.43 -24.57 -19.33
N PRO A 617 -10.43 -23.68 -19.16
CA PRO A 617 -9.35 -23.91 -18.22
C PRO A 617 -9.90 -24.15 -16.81
N VAL A 618 -9.22 -25.03 -16.09
CA VAL A 618 -9.61 -25.44 -14.74
C VAL A 618 -9.01 -24.45 -13.73
N SER A 619 -9.83 -24.02 -12.78
CA SER A 619 -9.41 -23.13 -11.71
C SER A 619 -9.89 -23.55 -10.33
N SER A 620 -9.01 -23.44 -9.34
CA SER A 620 -9.33 -23.53 -7.91
C SER A 620 -9.44 -22.15 -7.25
N GLY A 621 -9.60 -21.09 -8.06
CA GLY A 621 -9.62 -19.71 -7.62
C GLY A 621 -10.80 -19.38 -6.70
N THR A 622 -10.50 -18.95 -5.47
CA THR A 622 -11.52 -18.50 -4.51
C THR A 622 -12.29 -17.30 -5.06
N GLY A 623 -11.62 -16.39 -5.78
CA GLY A 623 -12.29 -15.28 -6.47
C GLY A 623 -13.36 -15.72 -7.48
N ARG A 624 -13.18 -16.88 -8.14
CA ARG A 624 -14.17 -17.44 -9.08
C ARG A 624 -15.39 -18.02 -8.37
N LEU A 625 -15.21 -18.55 -7.16
CA LEU A 625 -16.33 -18.94 -6.30
C LEU A 625 -17.13 -17.71 -5.85
N PHE A 626 -16.47 -16.62 -5.47
CA PHE A 626 -17.13 -15.34 -5.19
C PHE A 626 -17.93 -14.82 -6.41
N ASP A 627 -17.33 -14.87 -7.60
CA ASP A 627 -17.99 -14.52 -8.86
C ASP A 627 -19.26 -15.36 -9.11
N ALA A 628 -19.16 -16.69 -8.93
CA ALA A 628 -20.28 -17.61 -9.10
C ALA A 628 -21.42 -17.34 -8.11
N VAL A 629 -21.11 -17.05 -6.85
CA VAL A 629 -22.11 -16.75 -5.81
C VAL A 629 -22.75 -15.37 -6.05
N ALA A 630 -21.96 -14.34 -6.40
CA ALA A 630 -22.49 -13.01 -6.65
C ALA A 630 -23.51 -12.99 -7.80
N ALA A 631 -23.23 -13.72 -8.88
CA ALA A 631 -24.16 -13.87 -10.00
C ALA A 631 -25.37 -14.75 -9.67
N LEU A 632 -25.19 -15.83 -8.92
CA LEU A 632 -26.29 -16.70 -8.49
C LEU A 632 -27.34 -15.94 -7.66
N LEU A 633 -26.87 -15.06 -6.77
CA LEU A 633 -27.69 -14.24 -5.89
C LEU A 633 -28.24 -12.96 -6.55
N GLY A 634 -27.86 -12.68 -7.80
CA GLY A 634 -28.30 -11.47 -8.52
C GLY A 634 -27.69 -10.18 -7.97
N ILE A 635 -26.58 -10.26 -7.23
CA ILE A 635 -25.87 -9.10 -6.66
C ILE A 635 -25.01 -8.42 -7.72
N CYS A 636 -24.36 -9.21 -8.58
CA CYS A 636 -23.50 -8.72 -9.64
C CYS A 636 -23.51 -9.75 -10.78
N ASP A 637 -23.58 -9.31 -12.03
CA ASP A 637 -23.58 -10.15 -13.23
C ASP A 637 -22.32 -9.94 -14.11
N TYR A 638 -21.68 -8.77 -13.97
CA TYR A 638 -20.49 -8.37 -14.71
C TYR A 638 -19.48 -7.61 -13.84
N ASN A 639 -18.21 -8.02 -13.88
CA ASN A 639 -17.11 -7.29 -13.24
C ASN A 639 -16.59 -6.18 -14.17
N HIS A 640 -17.00 -4.93 -13.91
CA HIS A 640 -16.47 -3.74 -14.62
C HIS A 640 -15.04 -3.39 -14.22
N HIS A 641 -14.62 -3.83 -13.04
CA HIS A 641 -13.25 -3.73 -12.58
C HIS A 641 -12.92 -4.94 -11.72
N GLU A 642 -11.64 -5.11 -11.44
CA GLU A 642 -11.16 -6.19 -10.59
C GLU A 642 -11.82 -6.17 -9.20
N ALA A 643 -12.13 -7.37 -8.69
CA ALA A 643 -12.73 -7.64 -7.38
C ALA A 643 -14.12 -6.98 -7.12
N MET A 644 -14.82 -6.50 -8.16
CA MET A 644 -16.14 -5.87 -8.01
C MET A 644 -17.16 -6.79 -7.32
N SER A 645 -17.36 -8.00 -7.83
CA SER A 645 -18.23 -9.03 -7.24
C SER A 645 -17.92 -9.28 -5.77
N GLY A 646 -16.64 -9.43 -5.41
CA GLY A 646 -16.18 -9.65 -4.05
C GLY A 646 -16.54 -8.50 -3.11
N MET A 647 -16.29 -7.25 -3.52
CA MET A 647 -16.66 -6.06 -2.74
C MET A 647 -18.17 -5.89 -2.57
N MET A 648 -18.95 -6.21 -3.61
CA MET A 648 -20.42 -6.14 -3.55
C MET A 648 -20.99 -7.24 -2.65
N LEU A 649 -20.45 -8.46 -2.72
CA LEU A 649 -20.87 -9.57 -1.88
C LEU A 649 -20.52 -9.33 -0.41
N GLU A 650 -19.33 -8.79 -0.13
CA GLU A 650 -18.94 -8.35 1.22
C GLU A 650 -19.88 -7.26 1.74
N THR A 651 -20.24 -6.29 0.90
CA THR A 651 -21.19 -5.22 1.25
C THR A 651 -22.57 -5.76 1.57
N ALA A 652 -23.07 -6.71 0.78
CA ALA A 652 -24.35 -7.36 1.03
C ALA A 652 -24.33 -8.13 2.36
N ALA A 653 -23.26 -8.89 2.62
CA ALA A 653 -23.08 -9.63 3.87
C ALA A 653 -22.97 -8.68 5.09
N TYR A 654 -22.27 -7.56 4.95
CA TYR A 654 -22.16 -6.54 6.00
C TYR A 654 -23.53 -5.93 6.37
N ARG A 655 -24.38 -5.64 5.38
CA ARG A 655 -25.74 -5.14 5.64
C ARG A 655 -26.59 -6.15 6.39
N ALA A 656 -26.49 -7.43 6.05
CA ALA A 656 -27.15 -8.49 6.80
C ALA A 656 -26.69 -8.53 8.27
N GLN A 657 -25.39 -8.35 8.55
CA GLN A 657 -24.90 -8.26 9.93
C GLN A 657 -25.48 -7.05 10.68
N GLN A 658 -25.56 -5.89 10.03
CA GLN A 658 -26.15 -4.68 10.62
C GLN A 658 -27.65 -4.86 10.93
N HIS A 659 -28.37 -5.62 10.11
CA HIS A 659 -29.76 -6.01 10.37
C HIS A 659 -29.90 -7.17 11.37
N GLY A 660 -28.82 -7.61 12.00
CA GLY A 660 -28.85 -8.65 13.03
C GLY A 660 -29.10 -10.07 12.50
N VAL A 661 -28.93 -10.30 11.20
CA VAL A 661 -29.08 -11.63 10.60
C VAL A 661 -28.01 -12.56 11.18
N LYS A 662 -28.46 -13.72 11.66
CA LYS A 662 -27.59 -14.79 12.16
C LYS A 662 -27.58 -15.94 11.17
N VAL A 663 -26.39 -16.48 10.93
CA VAL A 663 -26.17 -17.63 10.05
C VAL A 663 -25.31 -18.66 10.77
N ASP A 664 -25.42 -19.92 10.39
CA ASP A 664 -24.54 -20.99 10.82
C ASP A 664 -24.16 -21.83 9.60
N GLY A 665 -22.94 -21.64 9.12
CA GLY A 665 -22.38 -22.33 7.96
C GLY A 665 -21.55 -23.56 8.30
N ARG A 666 -21.56 -24.02 9.56
CA ARG A 666 -20.66 -25.09 10.02
C ARG A 666 -20.87 -26.39 9.24
N GLY A 667 -19.76 -26.97 8.79
CA GLY A 667 -19.74 -28.30 8.18
C GLY A 667 -20.41 -28.41 6.81
N VAL A 668 -20.87 -27.30 6.22
CA VAL A 668 -21.57 -27.32 4.92
C VAL A 668 -20.66 -27.80 3.80
N MET A 669 -19.42 -27.31 3.71
CA MET A 669 -18.44 -27.76 2.71
C MET A 669 -17.54 -28.86 3.31
N PRO A 670 -17.73 -30.15 2.96
CA PRO A 670 -16.91 -31.22 3.49
C PRO A 670 -15.49 -31.17 2.92
N LEU A 671 -14.55 -31.75 3.67
CA LEU A 671 -13.20 -32.04 3.18
C LEU A 671 -13.21 -33.47 2.65
N ILE A 672 -12.83 -33.66 1.38
CA ILE A 672 -12.79 -34.97 0.74
C ILE A 672 -11.38 -35.24 0.20
N ASP A 673 -10.93 -36.49 0.21
CA ASP A 673 -9.65 -36.82 -0.43
C ASP A 673 -9.79 -36.68 -1.95
N SER A 674 -8.84 -35.98 -2.56
CA SER A 674 -8.81 -35.87 -4.02
C SER A 674 -8.42 -37.21 -4.62
N LYS A 675 -9.04 -37.54 -5.76
CA LYS A 675 -8.63 -38.70 -6.57
C LYS A 675 -7.27 -38.48 -7.25
N GLU A 676 -6.79 -37.24 -7.30
CA GLU A 676 -5.57 -36.82 -7.97
C GLU A 676 -4.63 -36.11 -6.99
N GLY A 677 -3.36 -36.50 -6.96
CA GLY A 677 -2.31 -35.71 -6.32
C GLY A 677 -2.11 -35.84 -4.80
N ASN A 678 -2.75 -36.81 -4.13
CA ASN A 678 -2.58 -37.05 -2.67
C ASN A 678 -2.80 -35.80 -1.80
N ILE A 679 -3.79 -34.98 -2.18
CA ILE A 679 -4.26 -33.79 -1.48
C ILE A 679 -5.73 -33.93 -1.12
N PHE A 680 -6.24 -33.12 -0.18
CA PHE A 680 -7.68 -33.02 0.07
C PHE A 680 -8.32 -31.83 -0.69
N GLU A 681 -9.62 -31.90 -0.92
CA GLU A 681 -10.42 -30.85 -1.54
C GLU A 681 -11.51 -30.34 -0.59
N ILE A 682 -11.73 -29.03 -0.60
CA ILE A 682 -12.90 -28.40 -0.01
C ILE A 682 -14.03 -28.47 -1.05
N ASP A 683 -15.02 -29.34 -0.84
CA ASP A 683 -16.11 -29.55 -1.79
C ASP A 683 -17.15 -28.42 -1.70
N THR A 684 -17.32 -27.70 -2.82
CA THR A 684 -18.21 -26.54 -2.94
C THR A 684 -19.64 -26.93 -3.32
N ARG A 685 -19.88 -28.16 -3.79
CA ARG A 685 -21.20 -28.59 -4.31
C ARG A 685 -22.31 -28.53 -3.26
N PRO A 686 -22.12 -28.96 -2.00
CA PRO A 686 -23.15 -28.85 -0.97
C PRO A 686 -23.52 -27.40 -0.63
N LEU A 687 -22.57 -26.46 -0.73
CA LEU A 687 -22.87 -25.02 -0.60
C LEU A 687 -23.82 -24.56 -1.71
N LEU A 688 -23.61 -24.99 -2.97
CA LEU A 688 -24.54 -24.66 -4.05
C LEU A 688 -25.93 -25.22 -3.78
N SER A 689 -26.04 -26.49 -3.38
CA SER A 689 -27.33 -27.09 -3.01
C SER A 689 -28.06 -26.28 -1.93
N LEU A 690 -27.33 -25.88 -0.89
CA LEU A 690 -27.86 -25.07 0.20
C LEU A 690 -28.34 -23.69 -0.29
N LEU A 691 -27.58 -23.02 -1.15
CA LEU A 691 -27.97 -21.72 -1.71
C LEU A 691 -29.20 -21.87 -2.62
N LEU A 692 -29.28 -22.91 -3.46
CA LEU A 692 -30.43 -23.16 -4.33
C LEU A 692 -31.71 -23.42 -3.53
N GLU A 693 -31.62 -24.16 -2.43
CA GLU A 693 -32.73 -24.38 -1.50
C GLU A 693 -33.18 -23.06 -0.86
N LYS A 694 -32.22 -22.28 -0.34
CA LYS A 694 -32.52 -21.07 0.44
C LYS A 694 -32.86 -19.83 -0.39
N ILE A 695 -32.55 -19.82 -1.69
CA ILE A 695 -32.93 -18.72 -2.60
C ILE A 695 -34.45 -18.49 -2.63
N ASN A 696 -35.25 -19.55 -2.41
CA ASN A 696 -36.71 -19.45 -2.37
C ASN A 696 -37.27 -19.39 -0.93
N SER A 697 -36.41 -19.18 0.07
CA SER A 697 -36.79 -19.06 1.48
C SER A 697 -36.85 -17.59 1.93
N ASP A 698 -37.11 -17.34 3.21
CA ASP A 698 -37.17 -15.99 3.79
C ASP A 698 -35.80 -15.27 3.86
N LEU A 699 -34.69 -15.96 3.59
CA LEU A 699 -33.36 -15.34 3.58
C LEU A 699 -33.16 -14.49 2.33
N THR A 700 -32.95 -13.19 2.54
CA THR A 700 -32.60 -12.24 1.47
C THR A 700 -31.24 -12.56 0.84
N ALA A 701 -30.96 -12.01 -0.34
CA ALA A 701 -29.64 -12.11 -0.99
C ALA A 701 -28.50 -11.62 -0.08
N GLU A 702 -28.74 -10.60 0.75
CA GLU A 702 -27.81 -10.12 1.78
C GLU A 702 -27.54 -11.19 2.85
N GLY A 703 -28.58 -11.84 3.35
CA GLY A 703 -28.45 -12.94 4.31
C GLY A 703 -27.73 -14.16 3.72
N LEU A 704 -27.97 -14.49 2.45
CA LEU A 704 -27.28 -15.55 1.73
C LEU A 704 -25.81 -15.22 1.46
N ALA A 705 -25.49 -13.96 1.19
CA ALA A 705 -24.11 -13.49 1.09
C ALA A 705 -23.37 -13.68 2.42
N LEU A 706 -24.01 -13.35 3.55
CA LEU A 706 -23.44 -13.58 4.88
C LEU A 706 -23.26 -15.08 5.18
N LEU A 707 -24.25 -15.91 4.83
CA LEU A 707 -24.14 -17.37 4.97
C LEU A 707 -22.95 -17.92 4.18
N PHE A 708 -22.76 -17.48 2.93
CA PHE A 708 -21.62 -17.88 2.12
C PHE A 708 -20.28 -17.56 2.79
N HIS A 709 -20.11 -16.34 3.30
CA HIS A 709 -18.86 -15.95 3.99
C HIS A 709 -18.61 -16.81 5.24
N ASP A 710 -19.64 -17.11 6.03
CA ASP A 710 -19.51 -17.95 7.23
C ASP A 710 -19.18 -19.42 6.89
N VAL A 711 -19.83 -19.98 5.86
CA VAL A 711 -19.54 -21.33 5.34
C VAL A 711 -18.10 -21.45 4.85
N LEU A 712 -17.66 -20.50 4.01
CA LEU A 712 -16.30 -20.50 3.48
C LEU A 712 -15.27 -20.36 4.62
N ALA A 713 -15.53 -19.46 5.57
CA ALA A 713 -14.63 -19.27 6.70
C ALA A 713 -14.49 -20.52 7.58
N ASP A 714 -15.60 -21.24 7.83
CA ASP A 714 -15.55 -22.52 8.55
C ASP A 714 -14.78 -23.60 7.78
N ALA A 715 -15.01 -23.68 6.47
CA ALA A 715 -14.32 -24.64 5.61
C ALA A 715 -12.80 -24.42 5.59
N LEU A 716 -12.34 -23.17 5.48
CA LEU A 716 -10.92 -22.82 5.53
C LEU A 716 -10.30 -23.11 6.90
N ALA A 717 -11.04 -22.85 7.99
CA ALA A 717 -10.55 -23.16 9.34
C ALA A 717 -10.39 -24.67 9.59
N ARG A 718 -11.37 -25.49 9.15
CA ARG A 718 -11.25 -26.96 9.18
C ARG A 718 -10.15 -27.48 8.26
N ALA A 719 -9.95 -26.84 7.11
CA ALA A 719 -8.87 -27.20 6.19
C ALA A 719 -7.49 -26.96 6.81
N ALA A 720 -7.32 -25.92 7.63
CA ALA A 720 -6.08 -25.71 8.39
C ALA A 720 -5.85 -26.80 9.44
N GLU A 721 -6.87 -27.21 10.19
CA GLU A 721 -6.79 -28.36 11.12
C GLU A 721 -6.34 -29.62 10.39
N ARG A 722 -7.01 -29.94 9.28
CA ARG A 722 -6.67 -31.11 8.46
C ARG A 722 -5.24 -31.03 7.91
N THR A 723 -4.79 -29.83 7.54
CA THR A 723 -3.43 -29.60 7.06
C THR A 723 -2.40 -29.87 8.16
N ALA A 724 -2.66 -29.42 9.39
CA ALA A 724 -1.80 -29.69 10.54
C ALA A 724 -1.72 -31.21 10.83
N GLU A 725 -2.87 -31.90 10.82
CA GLU A 725 -2.94 -33.36 11.00
C GLU A 725 -2.12 -34.12 9.95
N ILE A 726 -2.25 -33.75 8.68
CA ILE A 726 -1.51 -34.38 7.59
C ILE A 726 -0.01 -34.12 7.75
N ASN A 727 0.40 -32.92 8.17
CA ASN A 727 1.81 -32.61 8.43
C ASN A 727 2.39 -33.53 9.51
N ILE A 728 1.66 -33.75 10.61
CA ILE A 728 2.05 -34.69 11.68
C ILE A 728 2.12 -36.13 11.15
N GLN A 729 1.12 -36.57 10.37
CA GLN A 729 1.10 -37.91 9.78
C GLN A 729 2.27 -38.17 8.84
N ARG A 730 2.78 -37.12 8.18
CA ARG A 730 3.97 -37.15 7.33
C ARG A 730 5.30 -37.03 8.12
N GLY A 731 5.24 -36.99 9.45
CA GLY A 731 6.41 -36.90 10.33
C GLY A 731 6.90 -35.48 10.61
N GLY A 732 6.12 -34.46 10.25
CA GLY A 732 6.40 -33.06 10.56
C GLY A 732 5.96 -32.63 11.96
N GLU A 733 6.34 -31.42 12.36
CA GLU A 733 5.92 -30.81 13.64
C GLU A 733 4.44 -30.43 13.66
N ASP A 734 3.86 -30.23 14.85
CA ASP A 734 2.53 -29.66 14.99
C ASP A 734 2.55 -28.15 14.69
N ILE A 735 2.22 -27.78 13.46
CA ILE A 735 2.23 -26.39 13.01
C ILE A 735 0.95 -25.67 13.47
N ARG A 736 1.11 -24.70 14.38
CA ARG A 736 0.02 -23.88 14.94
C ARG A 736 -0.03 -22.44 14.45
N VAL A 737 0.77 -22.10 13.44
CA VAL A 737 0.79 -20.77 12.82
C VAL A 737 0.19 -20.87 11.43
N VAL A 738 -0.79 -20.01 11.15
CA VAL A 738 -1.51 -19.94 9.87
C VAL A 738 -1.31 -18.57 9.25
N ALA A 739 -0.86 -18.54 8.00
CA ALA A 739 -0.66 -17.35 7.18
C ALA A 739 -1.84 -17.19 6.20
N LEU A 740 -2.58 -16.08 6.29
CA LEU A 740 -3.65 -15.73 5.36
C LEU A 740 -3.16 -14.69 4.34
N SER A 741 -3.07 -15.07 3.06
CA SER A 741 -2.59 -14.19 1.99
C SER A 741 -3.31 -14.45 0.66
N GLY A 742 -3.13 -13.56 -0.32
CA GLY A 742 -3.86 -13.57 -1.59
C GLY A 742 -4.95 -12.49 -1.62
N GLY A 743 -5.32 -12.04 -2.82
CA GLY A 743 -6.15 -10.85 -3.01
C GLY A 743 -7.51 -10.91 -2.32
N VAL A 744 -8.08 -12.11 -2.14
CA VAL A 744 -9.40 -12.31 -1.51
C VAL A 744 -9.39 -11.93 -0.03
N PHE A 745 -8.26 -12.03 0.67
CA PHE A 745 -8.15 -11.58 2.07
C PHE A 745 -8.12 -10.06 2.25
N SER A 746 -8.26 -9.29 1.16
CA SER A 746 -8.67 -7.88 1.25
C SER A 746 -10.15 -7.71 1.67
N ASN A 747 -10.95 -8.79 1.64
CA ASN A 747 -12.29 -8.84 2.20
C ASN A 747 -12.19 -8.94 3.74
N GLU A 748 -12.55 -7.86 4.45
CA GLU A 748 -12.42 -7.77 5.90
C GLU A 748 -13.29 -8.83 6.57
N LEU A 749 -14.52 -9.01 6.10
CA LEU A 749 -15.46 -9.95 6.69
C LEU A 749 -14.92 -11.38 6.66
N LEU A 750 -14.41 -11.84 5.51
CA LEU A 750 -13.84 -13.18 5.39
C LEU A 750 -12.59 -13.33 6.26
N SER A 751 -11.68 -12.35 6.22
CA SER A 751 -10.46 -12.36 7.01
C SER A 751 -10.75 -12.44 8.51
N ASP A 752 -11.70 -11.66 9.02
CA ASP A 752 -12.15 -11.66 10.41
C ASP A 752 -12.79 -13.01 10.79
N LEU A 753 -13.69 -13.54 9.96
CA LEU A 753 -14.38 -14.80 10.24
C LEU A 753 -13.40 -15.99 10.25
N VAL A 754 -12.49 -16.07 9.27
CA VAL A 754 -11.47 -17.13 9.20
C VAL A 754 -10.56 -17.03 10.41
N SER A 755 -10.04 -15.84 10.72
CA SER A 755 -9.16 -15.62 11.87
C SER A 755 -9.81 -16.03 13.18
N ALA A 756 -11.04 -15.57 13.45
CA ALA A 756 -11.76 -15.91 14.66
C ALA A 756 -12.05 -17.42 14.78
N LYS A 757 -12.34 -18.10 13.67
CA LYS A 757 -12.58 -19.55 13.66
C LYS A 757 -11.28 -20.36 13.83
N LEU A 758 -10.14 -19.86 13.35
CA LEU A 758 -8.80 -20.44 13.55
C LEU A 758 -8.31 -20.27 14.99
N GLU A 759 -8.47 -19.07 15.56
CA GLU A 759 -8.06 -18.78 16.94
C GLU A 759 -8.84 -19.64 17.94
N LYS A 760 -10.14 -19.86 17.71
CA LYS A 760 -10.97 -20.80 18.50
C LYS A 760 -10.46 -22.25 18.45
N ARG A 761 -9.68 -22.61 17.43
CA ARG A 761 -9.08 -23.94 17.23
C ARG A 761 -7.62 -24.00 17.70
N GLY A 762 -7.13 -22.93 18.35
CA GLY A 762 -5.78 -22.86 18.91
C GLY A 762 -4.69 -22.47 17.91
N PHE A 763 -5.04 -21.93 16.74
CA PHE A 763 -4.06 -21.40 15.79
C PHE A 763 -3.74 -19.93 16.06
N THR A 764 -2.50 -19.54 15.77
CA THR A 764 -2.09 -18.15 15.61
C THR A 764 -2.26 -17.74 14.16
N CYS A 765 -3.07 -16.71 13.90
CA CYS A 765 -3.39 -16.24 12.55
C CYS A 765 -2.62 -14.97 12.19
N LEU A 766 -1.80 -15.05 11.13
CA LEU A 766 -1.04 -13.94 10.55
C LEU A 766 -1.80 -13.31 9.37
N VAL A 767 -1.79 -11.98 9.31
CA VAL A 767 -2.38 -11.18 8.22
C VAL A 767 -1.45 -10.00 7.88
N HIS A 768 -1.61 -9.43 6.70
CA HIS A 768 -0.74 -8.36 6.22
C HIS A 768 -0.97 -6.99 6.85
N HIS A 769 0.12 -6.27 7.12
CA HIS A 769 0.16 -4.90 7.65
C HIS A 769 1.21 -4.00 6.95
N VAL A 770 2.21 -4.55 6.25
CA VAL A 770 3.31 -3.80 5.61
C VAL A 770 3.17 -3.76 4.09
N VAL A 771 2.81 -4.89 3.47
CA VAL A 771 2.52 -4.98 2.03
C VAL A 771 1.09 -5.47 1.78
N PRO A 772 0.51 -5.23 0.59
CA PRO A 772 -0.82 -5.77 0.30
C PRO A 772 -0.86 -7.30 0.28
N PRO A 773 -1.98 -7.92 0.69
CA PRO A 773 -2.16 -9.38 0.60
C PRO A 773 -2.26 -9.87 -0.86
N GLY A 774 -2.68 -8.99 -1.78
CA GLY A 774 -2.71 -9.27 -3.23
C GLY A 774 -1.38 -9.01 -3.94
N ASP A 775 -1.40 -8.95 -5.27
CA ASP A 775 -0.21 -8.98 -6.14
C ASP A 775 0.83 -7.87 -5.87
N GLY A 776 0.39 -6.75 -5.29
CA GLY A 776 1.30 -5.69 -4.85
C GLY A 776 2.33 -6.12 -3.79
N GLY A 777 2.12 -7.28 -3.13
CA GLY A 777 3.05 -7.90 -2.19
C GLY A 777 3.98 -8.96 -2.80
N ILE A 778 3.77 -9.39 -4.05
CA ILE A 778 4.48 -10.53 -4.65
C ILE A 778 5.98 -10.29 -4.77
N ALA A 779 6.42 -9.06 -5.06
CA ALA A 779 7.85 -8.76 -5.15
C ALA A 779 8.59 -8.95 -3.82
N LEU A 780 7.95 -8.69 -2.68
CA LEU A 780 8.53 -9.01 -1.36
C LEU A 780 8.62 -10.52 -1.17
N GLY A 781 7.60 -11.26 -1.60
CA GLY A 781 7.60 -12.72 -1.58
C GLY A 781 8.71 -13.34 -2.41
N GLN A 782 8.91 -12.84 -3.63
CA GLN A 782 10.01 -13.22 -4.52
C GLN A 782 11.36 -12.94 -3.86
N ALA A 783 11.54 -11.78 -3.21
CA ALA A 783 12.77 -11.43 -2.50
C ALA A 783 13.05 -12.40 -1.34
N MET A 784 12.03 -12.68 -0.53
CA MET A 784 12.14 -13.59 0.62
C MET A 784 12.42 -15.04 0.18
N ALA A 785 11.79 -15.51 -0.90
CA ALA A 785 12.06 -16.83 -1.47
C ALA A 785 13.45 -16.95 -2.10
N ALA A 786 13.89 -15.92 -2.83
CA ALA A 786 15.25 -15.85 -3.38
C ALA A 786 16.30 -15.85 -2.27
N ALA A 787 16.13 -15.04 -1.22
CA ALA A 787 17.03 -14.99 -0.08
C ALA A 787 17.12 -16.33 0.67
N ALA A 788 16.00 -17.08 0.75
CA ALA A 788 15.99 -18.41 1.34
C ALA A 788 16.67 -19.48 0.47
N THR A 789 16.73 -19.27 -0.85
CA THR A 789 17.29 -20.21 -1.83
C THR A 789 18.79 -19.97 -2.05
N LEU A 790 19.24 -18.71 -2.11
CA LEU A 790 20.62 -18.33 -2.44
C LEU A 790 21.63 -18.48 -1.30
N ARG A 791 21.20 -18.77 -0.06
CA ARG A 791 22.08 -18.92 1.12
C ARG A 791 22.80 -20.27 1.24
N THR A 792 22.79 -21.06 0.17
CA THR A 792 23.54 -22.33 0.05
C THR A 792 24.62 -22.17 -0.99
#